data_AF-A0A932GFD2-F1
#
_entry.id   AF-A0A932GFD2-F1
#
_cell.length_a   1.000
_cell.length_b   1.000
_cell.length_c   1.000
_cell.angle_alpha   90.00
_cell.angle_beta   90.00
_cell.angle_gamma   90.00
#
_symmetry.space_group_name_H-M   'P 1'
#
loop_
_entity.id
_entity.type
_entity.pdbx_description
1 polymer ?
#
loop_
_entity_poly.entity_id
_entity_poly.type
_entity_poly.pdbx_seq_one_letter_code
_entity_poly.pdbx_strand_id
1 'polypeptide(L)'
;MDNVRPGQMLGPYRIISAVGQGGMATVYKAYHAAMDRYVAIKVLPSKFIESEQGTQFATRFQQEARTIANLEHPHILPVYDYGESEGVTYFAMRFMDTGTLKERVQSGPLSLAEVDGYFTQLADALGYAHQRGVIHRDVKPSNALVDSRGGLFLTDFGIAKLMENASQLTATGAITGTPAYMSPEQAQGDRLDQRSDIYSLGIVLYQMVTGRVPFEAETPLAVILKQLQAQLPLPSEINPAVSPAIERVLLKALAKNRDDRYATCEEFLAAWKEAYQQAQSDAPTMGVLSRTGSVPPTAKATAPYSGPAPATMSASDTAQFASGKKALPLPRWAIVSLIALTVVLVAGTMALPRIRRYVRSLNNAPAPTIAATQPIVVEATATVEAVAATTAPAATAGAVSPVAGQWASWTAGNSIWSVSAMGDSIYTAGPGGITVWNRADGSILKRITTADGLPNPVVNTLMLDADGTMWAGTAAGLAHFDGKSWTRYTMEDGLDSDTITAIVRQGQDLIVGTQYSGVDGGGLNVFDGSSWKPFAGYPSAHPDEHPEKLANFVNAIVPTVDGGLWAATPTGLGRYDGQTWKRYATADGLPSDAVTALMLDKAGDLWAATDAGVARFNGQSFEAVPQLHNVTIYSMLQDSHGEYWFSGGGGVWRFDPAKANWDSYAEPTGELPSYTMFGVAEDADGKLYFGSETGGLVRYDGSEFLTWPVPNVPSQAAFGHILSAPSGELWFVQLYGDNLDRLDPSSETWSPLMGLPCSCVPLAFDSGGSLWAGEYNAGLWLIAADNSTTRFAAEQGMPSEATVRLVAFAPDGSVWAGSDKGVAVIQNGKVSEVITAASAGLAGDGINALFAGADGSMWVGTDGGASRRTPDGRWEHYGLGSPF
;
A
#
# COMPACT_ATOMS: atom_id res chain seq x y z
N MET A 1 8.76 22.97 2.90
CA MET A 1 7.68 23.39 1.98
C MET A 1 7.79 24.88 1.75
N ASP A 2 7.97 25.28 0.50
CA ASP A 2 8.33 26.65 0.13
C ASP A 2 7.10 27.55 0.13
N ASN A 3 6.92 28.28 1.23
CA ASN A 3 5.79 29.19 1.38
C ASN A 3 6.03 30.48 0.60
N VAL A 4 5.63 30.48 -0.67
CA VAL A 4 5.54 31.68 -1.52
C VAL A 4 4.55 32.67 -0.89
N ARG A 5 4.96 33.93 -0.72
CA ARG A 5 4.21 34.94 0.03
C ARG A 5 3.36 35.84 -0.89
N PRO A 6 2.18 36.31 -0.44
CA PRO A 6 1.47 37.40 -1.11
C PRO A 6 2.38 38.61 -1.32
N GLY A 7 2.38 39.15 -2.54
CA GLY A 7 3.26 40.25 -2.96
C GLY A 7 4.61 39.83 -3.53
N GLN A 8 5.05 38.57 -3.36
CA GLN A 8 6.26 38.04 -3.99
C GLN A 8 6.11 38.00 -5.52
N MET A 9 7.22 38.17 -6.22
CA MET A 9 7.30 38.00 -7.68
C MET A 9 7.86 36.60 -7.98
N LEU A 10 7.16 35.81 -8.79
CA LEU A 10 7.69 34.61 -9.43
C LEU A 10 7.75 34.88 -10.93
N GLY A 11 8.97 35.12 -11.44
CA GLY A 11 9.15 35.63 -12.80
C GLY A 11 8.31 36.91 -13.04
N PRO A 12 7.47 36.98 -14.09
CA PRO A 12 6.64 38.15 -14.37
C PRO A 12 5.33 38.20 -13.56
N TYR A 13 5.10 37.23 -12.66
CA TYR A 13 3.83 37.05 -11.95
C TYR A 13 3.93 37.56 -10.52
N ARG A 14 3.06 38.51 -10.16
CA ARG A 14 2.92 38.98 -8.77
C ARG A 14 1.91 38.12 -8.04
N ILE A 15 2.33 37.42 -6.99
CA ILE A 15 1.48 36.56 -6.18
C ILE A 15 0.49 37.41 -5.38
N ILE A 16 -0.81 37.06 -5.45
CA ILE A 16 -1.90 37.79 -4.80
C ILE A 16 -2.36 37.04 -3.56
N SER A 17 -2.68 35.76 -3.69
CA SER A 17 -3.19 34.93 -2.60
C SER A 17 -3.05 33.44 -2.92
N ALA A 18 -2.99 32.58 -1.90
CA ALA A 18 -3.18 31.14 -2.11
C ALA A 18 -4.65 30.86 -2.48
N VAL A 19 -4.88 29.95 -3.43
CA VAL A 19 -6.21 29.52 -3.89
C VAL A 19 -6.57 28.17 -3.29
N GLY A 20 -5.58 27.29 -3.12
CA GLY A 20 -5.74 26.00 -2.48
C GLY A 20 -4.40 25.31 -2.23
N GLN A 21 -4.33 24.50 -1.19
CA GLN A 21 -3.18 23.68 -0.82
C GLN A 21 -3.55 22.20 -1.02
N GLY A 22 -2.90 21.53 -1.96
CA GLY A 22 -3.04 20.08 -2.17
C GLY A 22 -1.84 19.33 -1.59
N GLY A 23 -1.95 18.00 -1.43
CA GLY A 23 -0.89 17.17 -0.84
C GLY A 23 0.45 17.15 -1.61
N MET A 24 0.48 17.61 -2.86
CA MET A 24 1.67 17.57 -3.74
C MET A 24 2.07 18.93 -4.34
N ALA A 25 1.27 20.01 -4.19
CA ALA A 25 1.55 21.32 -4.76
C ALA A 25 0.67 22.41 -4.13
N THR A 26 1.13 23.67 -4.16
CA THR A 26 0.32 24.83 -3.73
C THR A 26 -0.03 25.69 -4.94
N VAL A 27 -1.30 26.06 -5.08
CA VAL A 27 -1.78 26.90 -6.18
C VAL A 27 -2.07 28.30 -5.67
N TYR A 28 -1.48 29.30 -6.33
CA TYR A 28 -1.62 30.72 -6.03
C TYR A 28 -2.35 31.46 -7.14
N LYS A 29 -3.18 32.43 -6.79
CA LYS A 29 -3.65 33.45 -7.71
C LYS A 29 -2.53 34.47 -7.87
N ALA A 30 -2.14 34.76 -9.10
CA ALA A 30 -1.15 35.77 -9.41
C ALA A 30 -1.65 36.72 -10.49
N TYR A 31 -1.02 37.88 -10.59
CA TYR A 31 -1.32 38.90 -11.58
C TYR A 31 -0.12 39.08 -12.52
N HIS A 32 -0.37 38.95 -13.82
CA HIS A 32 0.63 39.15 -14.86
C HIS A 32 0.52 40.58 -15.42
N ALA A 33 1.37 41.49 -14.94
CA ALA A 33 1.23 42.91 -15.19
C ALA A 33 1.34 43.28 -16.68
N ALA A 34 2.22 42.61 -17.44
CA ALA A 34 2.43 42.91 -18.86
C ALA A 34 1.22 42.55 -19.76
N MET A 35 0.39 41.59 -19.33
CA MET A 35 -0.79 41.15 -20.09
C MET A 35 -2.11 41.56 -19.42
N ASP A 36 -2.05 42.34 -18.34
CA ASP A 36 -3.18 42.80 -17.54
C ASP A 36 -4.22 41.69 -17.23
N ARG A 37 -3.74 40.55 -16.69
CA ARG A 37 -4.62 39.40 -16.39
C ARG A 37 -4.22 38.65 -15.13
N TYR A 38 -5.21 37.99 -14.51
CA TYR A 38 -4.98 37.01 -13.45
C TYR A 38 -4.65 35.63 -14.02
N VAL A 39 -3.73 34.93 -13.34
CA VAL A 39 -3.30 33.56 -13.65
C VAL A 39 -3.28 32.72 -12.38
N ALA A 40 -3.37 31.40 -12.53
CA ALA A 40 -3.09 30.47 -11.45
C ALA A 40 -1.63 30.02 -11.58
N ILE A 41 -0.88 30.08 -10.47
CA ILE A 41 0.51 29.63 -10.39
C ILE A 41 0.55 28.39 -9.51
N LYS A 42 0.82 27.22 -10.10
CA LYS A 42 1.04 25.98 -9.36
C LYS A 42 2.52 25.86 -9.05
N VAL A 43 2.85 25.91 -7.77
CA VAL A 43 4.22 25.76 -7.26
C VAL A 43 4.47 24.31 -6.90
N LEU A 44 5.57 23.77 -7.41
CA LEU A 44 6.00 22.40 -7.12
C LEU A 44 6.93 22.39 -5.90
N PRO A 45 6.86 21.34 -5.06
CA PRO A 45 7.72 21.21 -3.90
C PRO A 45 9.16 20.88 -4.31
N SER A 46 10.11 21.58 -3.71
CA SER A 46 11.54 21.62 -4.05
C SER A 46 12.32 20.34 -3.69
N LYS A 47 11.68 19.40 -2.96
CA LYS A 47 12.24 18.13 -2.49
C LYS A 47 12.67 17.14 -3.60
N PHE A 48 12.43 17.46 -4.87
CA PHE A 48 12.74 16.60 -6.01
C PHE A 48 13.90 17.10 -6.88
N ILE A 49 14.46 18.29 -6.58
CA ILE A 49 15.53 18.91 -7.38
C ILE A 49 16.93 18.61 -6.81
N GLU A 50 17.04 18.11 -5.57
CA GLU A 50 18.31 17.98 -4.83
C GLU A 50 18.95 16.56 -4.83
N SER A 51 18.44 15.63 -5.64
CA SER A 51 18.99 14.28 -5.82
C SER A 51 19.89 14.15 -7.07
N GLU A 52 20.85 13.21 -7.14
CA GLU A 52 21.70 12.95 -8.34
C GLU A 52 20.86 12.52 -9.57
N GLN A 53 19.76 11.89 -9.25
CA GLN A 53 18.61 11.64 -10.08
C GLN A 53 18.09 12.93 -10.80
N GLY A 54 18.14 14.08 -10.13
CA GLY A 54 17.53 15.36 -10.49
C GLY A 54 17.86 15.90 -11.89
N THR A 55 19.00 15.56 -12.49
CA THR A 55 19.33 16.03 -13.85
C THR A 55 18.54 15.28 -14.93
N GLN A 56 18.35 13.96 -14.79
CA GLN A 56 17.49 13.18 -15.68
C GLN A 56 16.00 13.45 -15.40
N PHE A 57 15.64 13.70 -14.14
CA PHE A 57 14.26 14.07 -13.75
C PHE A 57 13.86 15.46 -14.20
N ALA A 58 14.70 16.49 -14.00
CA ALA A 58 14.43 17.84 -14.51
C ALA A 58 14.29 17.83 -16.05
N THR A 59 15.09 17.00 -16.75
CA THR A 59 15.00 16.86 -18.21
C THR A 59 13.71 16.16 -18.65
N ARG A 60 13.31 15.04 -18.02
CA ARG A 60 12.03 14.36 -18.31
C ARG A 60 10.83 15.21 -17.91
N PHE A 61 10.91 15.86 -16.76
CA PHE A 61 9.91 16.82 -16.26
C PHE A 61 9.72 17.97 -17.23
N GLN A 62 10.81 18.62 -17.68
CA GLN A 62 10.73 19.68 -18.69
C GLN A 62 10.16 19.18 -20.03
N GLN A 63 10.49 17.95 -20.44
CA GLN A 63 9.93 17.33 -21.66
C GLN A 63 8.43 17.09 -21.53
N GLU A 64 7.96 16.61 -20.38
CA GLU A 64 6.55 16.30 -20.14
C GLU A 64 5.72 17.56 -19.88
N ALA A 65 6.27 18.53 -19.14
CA ALA A 65 5.75 19.88 -19.00
C ALA A 65 5.53 20.56 -20.36
N ARG A 66 6.50 20.45 -21.27
CA ARG A 66 6.40 20.95 -22.66
C ARG A 66 5.31 20.22 -23.44
N THR A 67 5.18 18.91 -23.26
CA THR A 67 4.17 18.11 -23.96
C THR A 67 2.76 18.50 -23.52
N ILE A 68 2.56 18.73 -22.22
CA ILE A 68 1.28 19.20 -21.66
C ILE A 68 0.99 20.65 -22.05
N ALA A 69 1.99 21.53 -22.07
CA ALA A 69 1.83 22.93 -22.49
C ALA A 69 1.41 23.06 -23.97
N ASN A 70 1.70 22.06 -24.80
CA ASN A 70 1.27 22.00 -26.20
C ASN A 70 -0.14 21.42 -26.38
N LEU A 71 -0.83 21.01 -25.31
CA LEU A 71 -2.20 20.53 -25.42
C LEU A 71 -3.17 21.71 -25.55
N GLU A 72 -3.73 21.86 -26.75
CA GLU A 72 -4.75 22.87 -27.04
C GLU A 72 -6.10 22.20 -27.27
N HIS A 73 -6.93 22.19 -26.22
CA HIS A 73 -8.25 21.58 -26.26
C HIS A 73 -9.27 22.43 -25.49
N PRO A 74 -10.54 22.56 -25.96
CA PRO A 74 -11.58 23.34 -25.26
C PRO A 74 -11.83 22.90 -23.82
N HIS A 75 -11.56 21.63 -23.50
CA HIS A 75 -11.80 20.99 -22.20
C HIS A 75 -10.52 20.61 -21.46
N ILE A 76 -9.35 21.11 -21.87
CA ILE A 76 -8.09 21.02 -21.11
C ILE A 76 -7.72 22.42 -20.63
N LEU A 77 -7.35 22.57 -19.35
CA LEU A 77 -6.98 23.86 -18.79
C LEU A 77 -5.68 24.37 -19.45
N PRO A 78 -5.70 25.52 -20.13
CA PRO A 78 -4.50 26.02 -20.80
C PRO A 78 -3.37 26.36 -19.83
N VAL A 79 -2.18 25.83 -20.10
CA VAL A 79 -0.93 26.22 -19.45
C VAL A 79 -0.29 27.32 -20.31
N TYR A 80 -0.05 28.48 -19.72
CA TYR A 80 0.49 29.65 -20.41
C TYR A 80 2.01 29.70 -20.41
N ASP A 81 2.63 29.29 -19.30
CA ASP A 81 4.07 29.38 -19.10
C ASP A 81 4.54 28.38 -18.04
N TYR A 82 5.82 28.06 -18.06
CA TYR A 82 6.50 27.31 -17.00
C TYR A 82 7.87 27.94 -16.76
N GLY A 83 8.31 27.97 -15.51
CA GLY A 83 9.57 28.61 -15.18
C GLY A 83 10.09 28.26 -13.81
N GLU A 84 11.28 28.77 -13.54
CA GLU A 84 11.94 28.67 -12.24
C GLU A 84 12.36 30.07 -11.81
N SER A 85 12.05 30.44 -10.57
CA SER A 85 12.39 31.74 -10.00
C SER A 85 12.72 31.56 -8.53
N GLU A 86 13.90 32.02 -8.10
CA GLU A 86 14.35 31.91 -6.71
C GLU A 86 14.35 30.46 -6.17
N GLY A 87 14.69 29.48 -7.03
CA GLY A 87 14.69 28.04 -6.67
C GLY A 87 13.30 27.39 -6.65
N VAL A 88 12.25 28.16 -6.97
CA VAL A 88 10.86 27.68 -7.01
C VAL A 88 10.47 27.39 -8.45
N THR A 89 10.18 26.12 -8.75
CA THR A 89 9.61 25.70 -10.05
C THR A 89 8.10 25.90 -10.05
N TYR A 90 7.57 26.52 -11.10
CA TYR A 90 6.15 26.84 -11.20
C TYR A 90 5.56 26.65 -12.61
N PHE A 91 4.25 26.41 -12.65
CA PHE A 91 3.42 26.50 -13.85
C PHE A 91 2.47 27.69 -13.75
N ALA A 92 2.42 28.51 -14.80
CA ALA A 92 1.39 29.52 -14.95
C ALA A 92 0.30 29.01 -15.89
N MET A 93 -0.93 28.94 -15.38
CA MET A 93 -2.08 28.43 -16.11
C MET A 93 -3.27 29.39 -16.02
N ARG A 94 -4.31 29.11 -16.80
CA ARG A 94 -5.54 29.89 -16.76
C ARG A 94 -6.13 29.90 -15.36
N PHE A 95 -6.38 31.09 -14.82
CA PHE A 95 -7.14 31.25 -13.59
C PHE A 95 -8.63 31.05 -13.87
N MET A 96 -9.28 30.20 -13.07
CA MET A 96 -10.73 30.02 -13.06
C MET A 96 -11.25 30.36 -11.67
N ASP A 97 -12.24 31.24 -11.60
CA ASP A 97 -12.85 31.71 -10.35
C ASP A 97 -14.08 30.86 -9.96
N THR A 98 -14.07 29.57 -10.34
CA THR A 98 -15.21 28.67 -10.27
C THR A 98 -14.84 27.33 -9.61
N GLY A 99 -15.85 26.57 -9.17
CA GLY A 99 -15.66 25.35 -8.38
C GLY A 99 -15.24 24.12 -9.19
N THR A 100 -15.10 23.00 -8.48
CA THR A 100 -14.70 21.70 -9.05
C THR A 100 -15.89 20.76 -9.26
N LEU A 101 -15.73 19.74 -10.12
CA LEU A 101 -16.73 18.66 -10.24
C LEU A 101 -16.93 17.94 -8.90
N LYS A 102 -15.89 17.89 -8.04
CA LYS A 102 -15.98 17.35 -6.67
C LYS A 102 -17.10 18.01 -5.86
N GLU A 103 -17.18 19.34 -5.87
CA GLU A 103 -18.24 20.07 -5.15
C GLU A 103 -19.63 19.74 -5.72
N ARG A 104 -19.72 19.54 -7.04
CA ARG A 104 -20.98 19.18 -7.70
C ARG A 104 -21.44 17.76 -7.34
N VAL A 105 -20.54 16.77 -7.32
CA VAL A 105 -20.90 15.37 -6.98
C VAL A 105 -21.17 15.17 -5.50
N GLN A 106 -20.59 16.01 -4.62
CA GLN A 106 -20.88 16.00 -3.18
C GLN A 106 -22.33 16.36 -2.84
N SER A 107 -23.03 17.05 -3.75
CA SER A 107 -24.44 17.42 -3.58
C SER A 107 -25.42 16.26 -3.86
N GLY A 108 -24.91 15.07 -4.19
CA GLY A 108 -25.68 13.88 -4.55
C GLY A 108 -25.59 13.52 -6.05
N PRO A 109 -26.27 12.44 -6.47
CA PRO A 109 -26.23 11.97 -7.85
C PRO A 109 -26.70 13.05 -8.83
N LEU A 110 -26.07 13.10 -9.99
CA LEU A 110 -26.35 14.06 -11.07
C LEU A 110 -27.54 13.60 -11.93
N SER A 111 -28.23 14.55 -12.54
CA SER A 111 -29.20 14.19 -13.58
C SER A 111 -28.47 13.59 -14.78
N LEU A 112 -29.11 12.64 -15.47
CA LEU A 112 -28.45 11.92 -16.56
C LEU A 112 -27.96 12.85 -17.69
N ALA A 113 -28.64 13.98 -17.91
CA ALA A 113 -28.21 15.01 -18.85
C ALA A 113 -26.93 15.76 -18.39
N GLU A 114 -26.80 16.05 -17.08
CA GLU A 114 -25.56 16.61 -16.54
C GLU A 114 -24.42 15.59 -16.58
N VAL A 115 -24.70 14.32 -16.28
CA VAL A 115 -23.71 13.23 -16.40
C VAL A 115 -23.19 13.15 -17.82
N ASP A 116 -24.09 13.11 -18.81
CA ASP A 116 -23.71 13.08 -20.23
C ASP A 116 -22.86 14.29 -20.61
N GLY A 117 -23.24 15.48 -20.15
CA GLY A 117 -22.51 16.71 -20.39
C GLY A 117 -21.08 16.68 -19.85
N TYR A 118 -20.88 16.29 -18.58
CA TYR A 118 -19.54 16.26 -17.98
C TYR A 118 -18.69 15.09 -18.49
N PHE A 119 -19.28 13.90 -18.62
CA PHE A 119 -18.58 12.71 -19.09
C PHE A 119 -18.08 12.90 -20.52
N THR A 120 -18.89 13.47 -21.42
CA THR A 120 -18.49 13.76 -22.80
C THR A 120 -17.26 14.67 -22.84
N GLN A 121 -17.27 15.75 -22.07
CA GLN A 121 -16.16 16.72 -22.04
C GLN A 121 -14.88 16.09 -21.47
N LEU A 122 -14.99 15.24 -20.45
CA LEU A 122 -13.86 14.53 -19.86
C LEU A 122 -13.27 13.47 -20.81
N ALA A 123 -14.12 12.64 -21.41
CA ALA A 123 -13.70 11.59 -22.33
C ALA A 123 -13.04 12.17 -23.58
N ASP A 124 -13.60 13.26 -24.14
CA ASP A 124 -13.04 13.98 -25.28
C ASP A 124 -11.67 14.60 -24.96
N ALA A 125 -11.54 15.26 -23.80
CA ALA A 125 -10.26 15.81 -23.34
C ALA A 125 -9.19 14.73 -23.14
N LEU A 126 -9.55 13.60 -22.52
CA LEU A 126 -8.61 12.49 -22.29
C LEU A 126 -8.21 11.82 -23.60
N GLY A 127 -9.16 11.55 -24.51
CA GLY A 127 -8.87 11.00 -25.84
C GLY A 127 -7.92 11.90 -26.63
N TYR A 128 -8.16 13.22 -26.63
CA TYR A 128 -7.26 14.19 -27.28
C TYR A 128 -5.82 14.12 -26.74
N ALA A 129 -5.65 13.96 -25.42
CA ALA A 129 -4.35 13.82 -24.78
C ALA A 129 -3.68 12.48 -25.10
N HIS A 130 -4.44 11.38 -25.05
CA HIS A 130 -3.97 10.02 -25.35
C HIS A 130 -3.44 9.90 -26.79
N GLN A 131 -4.13 10.49 -27.76
CA GLN A 131 -3.67 10.55 -29.17
C GLN A 131 -2.32 11.25 -29.35
N ARG A 132 -1.90 12.07 -28.38
CA ARG A 132 -0.61 12.77 -28.35
C ARG A 132 0.40 12.10 -27.41
N GLY A 133 0.10 10.88 -26.95
CA GLY A 133 0.97 10.09 -26.07
C GLY A 133 0.99 10.56 -24.62
N VAL A 134 0.04 11.40 -24.19
CA VAL A 134 -0.04 11.91 -22.82
C VAL A 134 -1.10 11.14 -22.03
N ILE A 135 -0.69 10.50 -20.94
CA ILE A 135 -1.59 9.81 -19.99
C ILE A 135 -1.74 10.70 -18.75
N HIS A 136 -2.97 10.90 -18.28
CA HIS A 136 -3.29 11.81 -17.18
C HIS A 136 -2.88 11.28 -15.80
N ARG A 137 -3.11 10.00 -15.50
CA ARG A 137 -2.70 9.26 -14.27
C ARG A 137 -3.33 9.71 -12.94
N ASP A 138 -4.05 10.82 -12.91
CA ASP A 138 -4.78 11.31 -11.73
C ASP A 138 -6.18 11.83 -12.05
N VAL A 139 -6.96 11.07 -12.82
CA VAL A 139 -8.34 11.47 -13.18
C VAL A 139 -9.23 11.35 -11.94
N LYS A 140 -9.78 12.47 -11.47
CA LYS A 140 -10.70 12.55 -10.33
C LYS A 140 -11.50 13.86 -10.34
N PRO A 141 -12.63 13.96 -9.61
CA PRO A 141 -13.50 15.14 -9.67
C PRO A 141 -12.85 16.45 -9.19
N SER A 142 -11.82 16.39 -8.34
CA SER A 142 -11.09 17.60 -7.92
C SER A 142 -10.17 18.17 -9.01
N ASN A 143 -9.82 17.35 -10.01
CA ASN A 143 -8.96 17.75 -11.14
C ASN A 143 -9.79 18.14 -12.37
N ALA A 144 -11.11 18.28 -12.21
CA ALA A 144 -12.03 18.77 -13.23
C ALA A 144 -12.69 20.06 -12.74
N LEU A 145 -12.30 21.20 -13.30
CA LEU A 145 -12.86 22.51 -12.97
C LEU A 145 -14.14 22.75 -13.77
N VAL A 146 -15.16 23.35 -13.16
CA VAL A 146 -16.45 23.61 -13.81
C VAL A 146 -16.71 25.11 -13.78
N ASP A 147 -16.94 25.72 -14.95
CA ASP A 147 -17.29 27.14 -15.07
C ASP A 147 -18.78 27.40 -14.78
N SER A 148 -19.15 28.68 -14.62
CA SER A 148 -20.53 29.08 -14.31
C SER A 148 -21.55 28.78 -15.43
N ARG A 149 -21.08 28.37 -16.61
CA ARG A 149 -21.91 27.98 -17.76
C ARG A 149 -21.94 26.47 -17.96
N GLY A 150 -21.35 25.69 -17.04
CA GLY A 150 -21.30 24.23 -17.10
C GLY A 150 -20.19 23.66 -17.99
N GLY A 151 -19.25 24.49 -18.44
CA GLY A 151 -18.05 24.05 -19.18
C GLY A 151 -17.02 23.44 -18.23
N LEU A 152 -16.56 22.23 -18.56
CA LEU A 152 -15.58 21.48 -17.79
C LEU A 152 -14.17 21.64 -18.38
N PHE A 153 -13.18 21.81 -17.51
CA PHE A 153 -11.76 21.89 -17.85
C PHE A 153 -10.97 20.89 -17.02
N LEU A 154 -10.34 19.93 -17.68
CA LEU A 154 -9.42 18.97 -17.07
C LEU A 154 -8.08 19.66 -16.77
N THR A 155 -7.59 19.50 -15.55
CA THR A 155 -6.32 20.05 -15.07
C THR A 155 -5.52 18.97 -14.37
N ASP A 156 -4.27 19.28 -14.00
CA ASP A 156 -3.46 18.42 -13.12
C ASP A 156 -3.15 17.05 -13.72
N PHE A 157 -2.73 17.04 -14.99
CA PHE A 157 -2.00 15.93 -15.58
C PHE A 157 -0.87 15.55 -14.63
N GLY A 158 -0.82 14.27 -14.24
CA GLY A 158 -0.09 13.74 -13.09
C GLY A 158 1.43 13.75 -13.25
N ILE A 159 2.02 14.90 -13.58
CA ILE A 159 3.47 15.14 -13.67
C ILE A 159 4.15 14.69 -12.36
N ALA A 160 3.48 14.89 -11.22
CA ALA A 160 3.91 14.46 -9.91
C ALA A 160 3.89 12.92 -9.69
N LYS A 161 3.04 12.17 -10.40
CA LYS A 161 2.90 10.71 -10.24
C LYS A 161 3.84 9.90 -11.13
N LEU A 162 4.48 10.52 -12.12
CA LEU A 162 5.68 9.93 -12.72
C LEU A 162 6.82 9.78 -11.72
N MET A 163 6.74 10.52 -10.62
CA MET A 163 7.77 10.63 -9.60
C MET A 163 7.61 9.55 -8.51
N GLU A 164 6.56 8.71 -8.57
CA GLU A 164 6.25 7.68 -7.56
C GLU A 164 6.35 6.23 -8.06
N ASN A 165 6.45 5.97 -9.37
CA ASN A 165 6.55 4.62 -9.91
C ASN A 165 8.00 4.15 -10.08
N ALA A 166 8.57 3.68 -8.97
CA ALA A 166 9.31 2.42 -8.84
C ALA A 166 9.58 2.21 -7.34
N SER A 167 9.04 1.15 -6.75
CA SER A 167 9.48 0.57 -5.46
C SER A 167 8.93 1.13 -4.13
N GLN A 168 8.14 2.22 -4.07
CA GLN A 168 7.70 2.79 -2.76
C GLN A 168 6.22 2.59 -2.39
N LEU A 169 5.37 2.00 -3.24
CA LEU A 169 3.93 1.85 -2.97
C LEU A 169 3.60 0.91 -1.78
N THR A 170 4.54 0.08 -1.33
CA THR A 170 4.31 -0.91 -0.26
C THR A 170 5.07 -0.64 1.05
N ALA A 171 6.07 0.25 1.06
CA ALA A 171 7.01 0.34 2.18
C ALA A 171 6.68 1.41 3.24
N THR A 172 5.94 2.47 2.91
CA THR A 172 5.86 3.67 3.79
C THR A 172 4.46 4.06 4.24
N GLY A 173 3.40 3.38 3.78
CA GLY A 173 2.01 3.66 4.20
C GLY A 173 1.47 5.06 3.84
N ALA A 174 2.32 5.99 3.41
CA ALA A 174 1.98 7.30 2.92
C ALA A 174 1.56 7.20 1.45
N ILE A 175 0.31 6.80 1.24
CA ILE A 175 -0.30 6.84 -0.09
C ILE A 175 -0.52 8.31 -0.47
N THR A 176 0.39 8.88 -1.25
CA THR A 176 0.16 10.19 -1.84
C THR A 176 -0.79 10.03 -3.04
N GLY A 177 -2.09 10.16 -2.78
CA GLY A 177 -3.11 10.03 -3.80
C GLY A 177 -4.50 9.98 -3.18
N THR A 178 -5.55 10.01 -4.00
CA THR A 178 -6.89 9.65 -3.55
C THR A 178 -7.15 8.22 -4.02
N PRO A 179 -6.94 7.19 -3.17
CA PRO A 179 -6.97 5.78 -3.60
C PRO A 179 -8.31 5.38 -4.24
N ALA A 180 -9.37 6.12 -3.93
CA ALA A 180 -10.71 5.90 -4.44
C ALA A 180 -10.81 5.92 -5.99
N TYR A 181 -9.90 6.57 -6.71
CA TYR A 181 -9.93 6.67 -8.18
C TYR A 181 -8.77 5.94 -8.87
N MET A 182 -7.89 5.30 -8.10
CA MET A 182 -6.70 4.62 -8.61
C MET A 182 -7.09 3.35 -9.36
N SER A 183 -6.47 3.12 -10.53
CA SER A 183 -6.66 1.86 -11.26
C SER A 183 -5.90 0.69 -10.60
N PRO A 184 -6.31 -0.57 -10.81
CA PRO A 184 -5.62 -1.75 -10.28
C PRO A 184 -4.12 -1.77 -10.60
N GLU A 185 -3.76 -1.48 -11.85
CA GLU A 185 -2.37 -1.44 -12.29
C GLU A 185 -1.58 -0.28 -11.66
N GLN A 186 -2.23 0.85 -11.32
CA GLN A 186 -1.59 1.91 -10.53
C GLN A 186 -1.36 1.47 -9.07
N ALA A 187 -2.32 0.74 -8.50
CA ALA A 187 -2.22 0.20 -7.14
C ALA A 187 -1.14 -0.89 -7.02
N GLN A 188 -0.86 -1.61 -8.09
CA GLN A 188 0.20 -2.64 -8.16
C GLN A 188 1.57 -2.08 -8.53
N GLY A 189 1.66 -0.82 -9.00
CA GLY A 189 2.91 -0.25 -9.51
C GLY A 189 3.29 -0.74 -10.91
N ASP A 190 2.35 -1.31 -11.66
CA ASP A 190 2.54 -1.82 -13.01
C ASP A 190 2.75 -0.68 -14.04
N ARG A 191 3.20 -1.05 -15.24
CA ARG A 191 3.30 -0.12 -16.37
C ARG A 191 1.92 0.40 -16.75
N LEU A 192 1.77 1.73 -16.74
CA LEU A 192 0.53 2.42 -17.09
C LEU A 192 0.40 2.65 -18.59
N ASP A 193 -0.83 2.55 -19.09
CA ASP A 193 -1.24 3.01 -20.41
C ASP A 193 -2.55 3.82 -20.30
N GLN A 194 -3.12 4.24 -21.43
CA GLN A 194 -4.34 5.05 -21.46
C GLN A 194 -5.56 4.40 -20.77
N ARG A 195 -5.57 3.06 -20.62
CA ARG A 195 -6.66 2.32 -19.99
C ARG A 195 -6.70 2.49 -18.47
N SER A 196 -5.62 3.03 -17.87
CA SER A 196 -5.62 3.49 -16.49
C SER A 196 -6.52 4.71 -16.31
N ASP A 197 -6.45 5.69 -17.22
CA ASP A 197 -7.33 6.85 -17.18
C ASP A 197 -8.79 6.47 -17.46
N ILE A 198 -9.02 5.46 -18.30
CA ILE A 198 -10.36 4.92 -18.57
C ILE A 198 -10.99 4.35 -17.30
N TYR A 199 -10.23 3.59 -16.50
CA TYR A 199 -10.72 3.08 -15.22
C TYR A 199 -11.06 4.21 -14.25
N SER A 200 -10.14 5.16 -14.07
CA SER A 200 -10.36 6.32 -13.19
C SER A 200 -11.56 7.17 -13.65
N LEU A 201 -11.72 7.37 -14.96
CA LEU A 201 -12.90 8.02 -15.54
C LEU A 201 -14.18 7.20 -15.29
N GLY A 202 -14.10 5.87 -15.36
CA GLY A 202 -15.17 4.96 -14.99
C GLY A 202 -15.61 5.13 -13.54
N ILE A 203 -14.67 5.34 -12.60
CA ILE A 203 -14.99 5.62 -11.20
C ILE A 203 -15.69 6.97 -11.06
N VAL A 204 -15.22 7.98 -11.79
CA VAL A 204 -15.87 9.30 -11.82
C VAL A 204 -17.30 9.18 -12.36
N LEU A 205 -17.50 8.45 -13.46
CA LEU A 205 -18.84 8.18 -14.01
C LEU A 205 -19.74 7.45 -13.02
N TYR A 206 -19.22 6.41 -12.35
CA TYR A 206 -19.92 5.68 -11.31
C TYR A 206 -20.39 6.61 -10.19
N GLN A 207 -19.51 7.49 -9.72
CA GLN A 207 -19.84 8.45 -8.67
C GLN A 207 -20.86 9.48 -9.14
N MET A 208 -20.78 9.93 -10.40
CA MET A 208 -21.75 10.87 -10.94
C MET A 208 -23.17 10.28 -10.97
N VAL A 209 -23.30 8.98 -11.32
CA VAL A 209 -24.62 8.33 -11.40
C VAL A 209 -25.13 7.81 -10.05
N THR A 210 -24.26 7.41 -9.12
CA THR A 210 -24.68 6.82 -7.83
C THR A 210 -24.58 7.79 -6.64
N GLY A 211 -23.83 8.89 -6.78
CA GLY A 211 -23.51 9.83 -5.71
C GLY A 211 -22.37 9.40 -4.78
N ARG A 212 -21.80 8.21 -4.94
CA ARG A 212 -20.70 7.69 -4.11
C ARG A 212 -19.69 6.91 -4.95
N VAL A 213 -18.46 6.74 -4.47
CA VAL A 213 -17.49 5.88 -5.17
C VAL A 213 -17.80 4.40 -4.92
N PRO A 214 -17.39 3.47 -5.80
CA PRO A 214 -17.73 2.05 -5.63
C PRO A 214 -17.03 1.40 -4.43
N PHE A 215 -15.85 1.90 -4.05
CA PHE A 215 -15.05 1.34 -2.96
C PHE A 215 -14.69 2.41 -1.93
N GLU A 216 -15.19 2.25 -0.72
CA GLU A 216 -14.87 3.08 0.45
C GLU A 216 -14.39 2.19 1.60
N ALA A 217 -13.41 2.65 2.36
CA ALA A 217 -12.90 1.97 3.56
C ALA A 217 -12.28 3.01 4.51
N GLU A 218 -12.06 2.63 5.76
CA GLU A 218 -11.52 3.52 6.80
C GLU A 218 -10.05 3.89 6.53
N THR A 219 -9.29 3.01 5.87
CA THR A 219 -7.88 3.27 5.55
C THR A 219 -7.66 3.34 4.03
N PRO A 220 -6.74 4.22 3.57
CA PRO A 220 -6.33 4.30 2.16
C PRO A 220 -5.89 2.95 1.57
N LEU A 221 -5.14 2.14 2.33
CA LEU A 221 -4.70 0.81 1.90
C LEU A 221 -5.88 -0.15 1.71
N ALA A 222 -6.89 -0.11 2.58
CA ALA A 222 -8.08 -0.93 2.41
C ALA A 222 -8.89 -0.55 1.15
N VAL A 223 -8.90 0.74 0.78
CA VAL A 223 -9.47 1.16 -0.50
C VAL A 223 -8.66 0.59 -1.66
N ILE A 224 -7.33 0.61 -1.60
CA ILE A 224 -6.46 -0.03 -2.61
C ILE A 224 -6.74 -1.52 -2.74
N LEU A 225 -6.80 -2.27 -1.64
CA LEU A 225 -7.10 -3.70 -1.68
C LEU A 225 -8.48 -3.98 -2.30
N LYS A 226 -9.48 -3.12 -2.02
CA LYS A 226 -10.79 -3.20 -2.70
C LYS A 226 -10.69 -2.88 -4.20
N GLN A 227 -9.87 -1.92 -4.60
CA GLN A 227 -9.60 -1.65 -6.01
C GLN A 227 -8.96 -2.85 -6.71
N LEU A 228 -8.14 -3.64 -6.01
CA LEU A 228 -7.49 -4.83 -6.58
C LEU A 228 -8.39 -6.07 -6.62
N GLN A 229 -9.15 -6.32 -5.56
CA GLN A 229 -9.74 -7.64 -5.31
C GLN A 229 -11.26 -7.62 -5.14
N ALA A 230 -11.86 -6.50 -4.73
CA ALA A 230 -13.29 -6.48 -4.42
C ALA A 230 -14.14 -6.45 -5.68
N GLN A 231 -15.25 -7.21 -5.64
CA GLN A 231 -16.28 -7.16 -6.67
C GLN A 231 -16.93 -5.78 -6.70
N LEU A 232 -17.14 -5.26 -7.90
CA LEU A 232 -17.76 -3.96 -8.14
C LEU A 232 -19.23 -3.98 -7.70
N PRO A 233 -19.65 -3.11 -6.75
CA PRO A 233 -21.07 -3.01 -6.38
C PRO A 233 -21.89 -2.51 -7.58
N LEU A 234 -23.03 -3.14 -7.83
CA LEU A 234 -23.86 -2.79 -8.98
C LEU A 234 -24.42 -1.37 -8.83
N PRO A 235 -24.21 -0.47 -9.82
CA PRO A 235 -24.78 0.87 -9.79
C PRO A 235 -26.30 0.89 -9.56
N SER A 236 -27.04 -0.07 -10.15
CA SER A 236 -28.49 -0.17 -10.03
C SER A 236 -28.99 -0.53 -8.63
N GLU A 237 -28.18 -1.23 -7.82
CA GLU A 237 -28.47 -1.50 -6.41
C GLU A 237 -28.39 -0.23 -5.54
N ILE A 238 -27.54 0.72 -5.95
CA ILE A 238 -27.33 1.98 -5.23
C ILE A 238 -28.29 3.06 -5.73
N ASN A 239 -28.45 3.18 -7.04
CA ASN A 239 -29.38 4.09 -7.67
C ASN A 239 -30.24 3.32 -8.69
N PRO A 240 -31.47 2.94 -8.33
CA PRO A 240 -32.38 2.21 -9.22
C PRO A 240 -32.77 2.96 -10.51
N ALA A 241 -32.46 4.25 -10.62
CA ALA A 241 -32.66 5.02 -11.86
C ALA A 241 -31.56 4.75 -12.92
N VAL A 242 -30.49 4.04 -12.57
CA VAL A 242 -29.46 3.62 -13.52
C VAL A 242 -30.02 2.52 -14.43
N SER A 243 -30.01 2.75 -15.74
CA SER A 243 -30.51 1.77 -16.70
C SER A 243 -29.53 0.60 -16.86
N PRO A 244 -30.01 -0.60 -17.25
CA PRO A 244 -29.13 -1.73 -17.54
C PRO A 244 -28.08 -1.43 -18.62
N ALA A 245 -28.40 -0.53 -19.57
CA ALA A 245 -27.45 -0.12 -20.60
C ALA A 245 -26.28 0.68 -20.03
N ILE A 246 -26.56 1.62 -19.13
CA ILE A 246 -25.54 2.42 -18.44
C ILE A 246 -24.70 1.54 -17.50
N GLU A 247 -25.36 0.61 -16.79
CA GLU A 247 -24.67 -0.32 -15.91
C GLU A 247 -23.65 -1.18 -16.67
N ARG A 248 -23.99 -1.74 -17.84
CA ARG A 248 -23.04 -2.48 -18.68
C ARG A 248 -21.80 -1.66 -19.05
N VAL A 249 -22.00 -0.39 -19.39
CA VAL A 249 -20.91 0.54 -19.73
C VAL A 249 -19.97 0.75 -18.53
N LEU A 250 -20.53 0.93 -17.34
CA LEU A 250 -19.75 1.06 -16.10
C LEU A 250 -18.99 -0.21 -15.74
N LEU A 251 -19.64 -1.38 -15.84
CA LEU A 251 -19.01 -2.67 -15.54
C LEU A 251 -17.80 -2.93 -16.45
N LYS A 252 -17.92 -2.65 -17.77
CA LYS A 252 -16.80 -2.80 -18.71
C LYS A 252 -15.66 -1.81 -18.40
N ALA A 253 -15.96 -0.54 -18.17
CA ALA A 253 -14.94 0.46 -17.86
C ALA A 253 -14.17 0.18 -16.56
N LEU A 254 -14.83 -0.45 -15.59
CA LEU A 254 -14.32 -0.76 -14.25
C LEU A 254 -13.86 -2.22 -14.08
N ALA A 255 -13.64 -2.94 -15.19
CA ALA A 255 -13.06 -4.26 -15.16
C ALA A 255 -11.65 -4.21 -14.52
N LYS A 256 -11.33 -5.21 -13.69
CA LYS A 256 -10.06 -5.24 -12.96
C LYS A 256 -8.88 -5.43 -13.92
N ASN A 257 -9.01 -6.39 -14.83
CA ASN A 257 -8.08 -6.53 -15.94
C ASN A 257 -8.29 -5.37 -16.94
N ARG A 258 -7.20 -4.72 -17.34
CA ARG A 258 -7.22 -3.61 -18.29
C ARG A 258 -7.61 -4.02 -19.70
N ASP A 259 -7.36 -5.28 -20.08
CA ASP A 259 -7.68 -5.80 -21.41
C ASP A 259 -9.19 -6.02 -21.61
N ASP A 260 -9.94 -6.12 -20.50
CA ASP A 260 -11.41 -6.24 -20.51
C ASP A 260 -12.13 -4.88 -20.58
N ARG A 261 -11.36 -3.77 -20.54
CA ARG A 261 -11.89 -2.40 -20.59
C ARG A 261 -12.06 -1.94 -22.04
N TYR A 262 -12.62 -0.74 -22.20
CA TYR A 262 -12.55 -0.03 -23.49
C TYR A 262 -11.09 0.24 -23.86
N ALA A 263 -10.75 0.04 -25.14
CA ALA A 263 -9.39 0.25 -25.61
C ALA A 263 -9.02 1.74 -25.63
N THR A 264 -9.98 2.63 -25.94
CA THR A 264 -9.79 4.08 -26.05
C THR A 264 -10.93 4.87 -25.42
N CYS A 265 -10.70 6.16 -25.10
CA CYS A 265 -11.74 7.06 -24.60
C CYS A 265 -12.86 7.30 -25.61
N GLU A 266 -12.58 7.23 -26.91
CA GLU A 266 -13.57 7.33 -27.98
C GLU A 266 -14.52 6.12 -27.99
N GLU A 267 -13.99 4.91 -27.80
CA GLU A 267 -14.81 3.69 -27.67
C GLU A 267 -15.71 3.78 -26.43
N PHE A 268 -15.14 4.25 -25.31
CA PHE A 268 -15.89 4.43 -24.07
C PHE A 268 -16.99 5.48 -24.22
N LEU A 269 -16.69 6.61 -24.88
CA LEU A 269 -17.65 7.67 -25.15
C LEU A 269 -18.77 7.20 -26.10
N ALA A 270 -18.43 6.46 -27.15
CA ALA A 270 -19.42 5.92 -28.08
C ALA A 270 -20.41 4.98 -27.35
N ALA A 271 -19.88 4.05 -26.55
CA ALA A 271 -20.70 3.13 -25.76
C ALA A 271 -21.60 3.86 -24.74
N TRP A 272 -21.07 4.91 -24.10
CA TRP A 272 -21.87 5.77 -23.23
C TRP A 272 -23.00 6.47 -23.98
N LYS A 273 -22.74 7.03 -25.17
CA LYS A 273 -23.77 7.73 -25.96
C LYS A 273 -24.90 6.79 -26.40
N GLU A 274 -24.56 5.57 -26.79
CA GLU A 274 -25.56 4.53 -27.10
C GLU A 274 -26.40 4.18 -25.87
N ALA A 275 -25.74 3.94 -24.73
CA ALA A 275 -26.43 3.63 -23.48
C ALA A 275 -27.32 4.79 -22.98
N TYR A 276 -26.88 6.03 -23.15
CA TYR A 276 -27.62 7.24 -22.82
C TYR A 276 -28.87 7.42 -23.70
N GLN A 277 -28.76 7.18 -25.01
CA GLN A 277 -29.92 7.22 -25.92
C GLN A 277 -30.92 6.11 -25.62
N GLN A 278 -30.43 4.91 -25.30
CA GLN A 278 -31.30 3.80 -24.88
C GLN A 278 -32.03 4.14 -23.57
N ALA A 279 -31.32 4.66 -22.57
CA ALA A 279 -31.91 5.06 -21.29
C ALA A 279 -33.00 6.15 -21.43
N GLN A 280 -32.83 7.08 -22.37
CA GLN A 280 -33.86 8.08 -22.68
C GLN A 280 -35.07 7.48 -23.39
N SER A 281 -34.88 6.47 -24.24
CA SER A 281 -35.94 5.81 -25.00
C SER A 281 -36.79 4.88 -24.11
N ASP A 282 -36.16 4.27 -23.09
CA ASP A 282 -36.79 3.36 -22.14
C ASP A 282 -37.51 4.10 -20.98
N ALA A 283 -37.36 5.43 -20.88
CA ALA A 283 -38.10 6.23 -19.91
C ALA A 283 -39.61 6.19 -20.22
N PRO A 284 -40.50 5.91 -19.24
CA PRO A 284 -41.92 5.76 -19.50
C PRO A 284 -42.51 7.05 -20.08
N THR A 285 -42.82 7.01 -21.38
CA THR A 285 -43.63 8.02 -22.05
C THR A 285 -45.00 8.01 -21.36
N MET A 286 -45.32 9.08 -20.61
CA MET A 286 -46.71 9.33 -20.23
C MET A 286 -47.55 9.36 -21.49
N GLY A 287 -48.34 8.30 -21.68
CA GLY A 287 -49.15 8.10 -22.86
C GLY A 287 -50.13 9.25 -23.08
N VAL A 288 -49.92 9.97 -24.18
CA VAL A 288 -51.01 10.64 -24.89
C VAL A 288 -51.92 9.52 -25.41
N LEU A 289 -53.05 9.34 -24.73
CA LEU A 289 -54.15 8.50 -25.19
C LEU A 289 -54.73 9.08 -26.49
N SER A 290 -54.29 8.58 -27.64
CA SER A 290 -55.09 8.61 -28.86
C SER A 290 -55.78 7.27 -29.03
N ARG A 291 -57.01 7.17 -28.51
CA ARG A 291 -57.99 6.16 -28.94
C ARG A 291 -58.68 6.67 -30.20
N THR A 292 -58.47 6.01 -31.32
CA THR A 292 -59.39 6.06 -32.47
C THR A 292 -60.13 4.72 -32.55
N GLY A 293 -61.25 4.65 -31.82
CA GLY A 293 -62.33 3.71 -32.08
C GLY A 293 -63.41 4.43 -32.88
N SER A 294 -63.64 3.97 -34.09
CA SER A 294 -64.59 4.46 -35.09
C SER A 294 -66.06 4.50 -34.64
N VAL A 295 -66.77 5.63 -34.83
CA VAL A 295 -68.17 5.69 -35.30
C VAL A 295 -68.42 7.05 -36.01
N PRO A 296 -69.00 7.10 -37.23
CA PRO A 296 -69.35 8.33 -37.95
C PRO A 296 -70.85 8.68 -37.85
N PRO A 297 -71.33 9.76 -38.49
CA PRO A 297 -71.08 11.19 -38.31
C PRO A 297 -72.35 11.88 -37.73
N THR A 298 -72.36 13.16 -37.33
CA THR A 298 -73.03 14.25 -38.08
C THR A 298 -72.95 15.59 -37.30
N ALA A 299 -72.42 16.59 -38.01
CA ALA A 299 -72.67 18.04 -38.04
C ALA A 299 -73.35 18.86 -36.90
N LYS A 300 -72.76 20.06 -36.71
CA LYS A 300 -73.29 21.41 -36.40
C LYS A 300 -73.36 21.92 -34.93
N ALA A 301 -72.46 22.87 -34.68
CA ALA A 301 -72.65 24.26 -34.19
C ALA A 301 -73.69 24.53 -33.09
N THR A 302 -73.24 25.08 -31.94
CA THR A 302 -73.31 26.52 -31.55
C THR A 302 -72.83 26.70 -30.11
N ALA A 303 -72.20 27.84 -29.82
CA ALA A 303 -71.99 28.43 -28.49
C ALA A 303 -73.36 28.75 -27.78
N PRO A 304 -73.48 29.36 -26.57
CA PRO A 304 -72.47 30.16 -25.84
C PRO A 304 -72.57 30.20 -24.29
N TYR A 305 -71.83 31.15 -23.69
CA TYR A 305 -72.10 31.86 -22.40
C TYR A 305 -71.81 31.07 -21.10
N SER A 306 -71.28 31.63 -20.01
CA SER A 306 -70.74 32.95 -19.61
C SER A 306 -70.49 32.84 -18.10
N GLY A 307 -69.33 33.19 -17.56
CA GLY A 307 -68.97 34.54 -17.10
C GLY A 307 -69.02 34.62 -15.56
N PRO A 308 -68.58 35.70 -14.89
CA PRO A 308 -67.71 36.78 -15.37
C PRO A 308 -66.51 37.09 -14.43
N ALA A 309 -65.55 37.80 -15.00
CA ALA A 309 -64.50 38.59 -14.33
C ALA A 309 -65.10 39.95 -13.82
N PRO A 310 -64.37 41.01 -13.36
CA PRO A 310 -63.08 41.51 -13.90
C PRO A 310 -62.06 42.16 -12.92
N ALA A 311 -60.79 42.19 -13.35
CA ALA A 311 -59.85 43.34 -13.46
C ALA A 311 -59.58 44.26 -12.22
N THR A 312 -58.42 44.85 -11.93
CA THR A 312 -57.19 45.23 -12.68
C THR A 312 -56.20 45.91 -11.69
N MET A 313 -54.94 46.15 -12.15
CA MET A 313 -53.89 47.05 -11.61
C MET A 313 -53.07 46.53 -10.42
N SER A 314 -51.82 46.92 -10.18
CA SER A 314 -50.67 47.43 -10.95
C SER A 314 -49.52 47.52 -9.92
N ALA A 315 -48.30 47.39 -10.42
CA ALA A 315 -46.97 47.67 -9.85
C ALA A 315 -46.79 48.44 -8.52
N SER A 316 -45.77 47.97 -7.78
CA SER A 316 -44.75 48.71 -7.00
C SER A 316 -44.83 48.82 -5.47
N ASP A 317 -43.64 48.56 -4.89
CA ASP A 317 -43.01 49.13 -3.70
C ASP A 317 -43.27 48.64 -2.25
N THR A 318 -42.15 48.16 -1.67
CA THR A 318 -41.63 48.31 -0.30
C THR A 318 -42.59 48.35 0.90
N ALA A 319 -42.41 47.40 1.84
CA ALA A 319 -41.91 47.66 3.20
C ALA A 319 -42.19 46.49 4.17
N GLN A 320 -41.10 45.99 4.74
CA GLN A 320 -40.88 45.51 6.12
C GLN A 320 -42.04 45.37 7.15
N PHE A 321 -41.92 44.25 7.88
CA PHE A 321 -42.23 43.95 9.30
C PHE A 321 -43.63 43.46 9.75
N ALA A 322 -43.56 42.29 10.41
CA ALA A 322 -44.18 41.91 11.69
C ALA A 322 -45.39 40.93 11.73
N SER A 323 -45.05 39.70 12.13
CA SER A 323 -45.64 38.89 13.23
C SER A 323 -47.06 38.31 13.12
N GLY A 324 -47.17 37.03 13.51
CA GLY A 324 -48.41 36.44 14.06
C GLY A 324 -48.88 35.10 13.47
N LYS A 325 -48.11 34.01 13.63
CA LYS A 325 -48.58 32.64 13.32
C LYS A 325 -49.39 32.05 14.49
N LYS A 326 -50.59 31.52 14.22
CA LYS A 326 -51.27 30.52 15.05
C LYS A 326 -50.82 29.11 14.62
N ALA A 327 -50.58 28.24 15.59
CA ALA A 327 -49.95 26.93 15.44
C ALA A 327 -50.88 25.82 14.93
N LEU A 328 -50.32 24.90 14.13
CA LEU A 328 -50.85 23.56 13.80
C LEU A 328 -50.02 22.48 14.55
N PRO A 329 -50.53 21.24 14.73
CA PRO A 329 -50.02 20.28 15.71
C PRO A 329 -48.74 19.56 15.25
N LEU A 330 -47.88 19.21 16.21
CA LEU A 330 -46.59 18.55 15.97
C LEU A 330 -46.74 17.05 15.62
N PRO A 331 -45.93 16.54 14.66
CA PRO A 331 -45.88 15.13 14.27
C PRO A 331 -45.20 14.22 15.31
N ARG A 332 -45.58 12.94 15.29
CA ARG A 332 -45.27 11.90 16.28
C ARG A 332 -43.77 11.62 16.53
N TRP A 333 -42.86 12.04 15.66
CA TRP A 333 -41.40 11.88 15.88
C TRP A 333 -40.84 12.83 16.97
N ALA A 334 -41.51 13.96 17.23
CA ALA A 334 -41.12 14.89 18.28
C ALA A 334 -41.35 14.31 19.69
N ILE A 335 -42.33 13.41 19.85
CA ILE A 335 -42.64 12.75 21.12
C ILE A 335 -41.58 11.69 21.46
N VAL A 336 -41.08 10.97 20.46
CA VAL A 336 -40.02 9.95 20.65
C VAL A 336 -38.69 10.61 21.05
N SER A 337 -38.37 11.75 20.42
CA SER A 337 -37.16 12.52 20.74
C SER A 337 -37.22 13.12 22.15
N LEU A 338 -38.41 13.55 22.60
CA LEU A 338 -38.60 14.06 23.95
C LEU A 338 -38.45 12.98 25.03
N ILE A 339 -38.92 11.75 24.76
CA ILE A 339 -38.77 10.62 25.67
C ILE A 339 -37.30 10.22 25.80
N ALA A 340 -36.55 10.14 24.69
CA ALA A 340 -35.12 9.83 24.71
C ALA A 340 -34.32 10.89 25.50
N LEU A 341 -34.63 12.18 25.30
CA LEU A 341 -34.00 13.28 26.05
C LEU A 341 -34.32 13.21 27.55
N THR A 342 -35.52 12.78 27.91
CA THR A 342 -35.94 12.63 29.32
C THR A 342 -35.20 11.47 30.00
N VAL A 343 -34.98 10.35 29.29
CA VAL A 343 -34.20 9.21 29.81
C VAL A 343 -32.74 9.61 30.06
N VAL A 344 -32.14 10.38 29.16
CA VAL A 344 -30.76 10.90 29.33
C VAL A 344 -30.67 11.88 30.50
N LEU A 345 -31.66 12.75 30.69
CA LEU A 345 -31.71 13.69 31.83
C LEU A 345 -31.93 12.98 33.17
N VAL A 346 -32.75 11.92 33.22
CA VAL A 346 -32.96 11.11 34.43
C VAL A 346 -31.70 10.29 34.76
N ALA A 347 -31.03 9.72 33.77
CA ALA A 347 -29.75 9.02 33.96
C ALA A 347 -28.64 9.96 34.46
N GLY A 348 -28.56 11.18 33.93
CA GLY A 348 -27.60 12.20 34.36
C GLY A 348 -27.84 12.70 35.79
N THR A 349 -29.10 12.86 36.21
CA THR A 349 -29.44 13.29 37.58
C THR A 349 -29.20 12.20 38.63
N MET A 350 -29.25 10.92 38.25
CA MET A 350 -28.90 9.79 39.13
C MET A 350 -27.39 9.54 39.24
N ALA A 351 -26.59 9.89 38.23
CA ALA A 351 -25.14 9.69 38.23
C ALA A 351 -24.35 10.79 38.97
N LEU A 352 -24.81 12.05 38.90
CA LEU A 352 -24.12 13.21 39.51
C LEU A 352 -23.88 13.11 41.03
N PRO A 353 -24.80 12.59 41.86
CA PRO A 353 -24.58 12.43 43.29
C PRO A 353 -23.53 11.36 43.63
N ARG A 354 -23.35 10.34 42.79
CA ARG A 354 -22.33 9.27 42.99
C ARG A 354 -20.93 9.77 42.67
N ILE A 355 -20.78 10.52 41.59
CA ILE A 355 -19.51 11.14 41.19
C ILE A 355 -19.08 12.19 42.22
N ARG A 356 -20.01 13.02 42.73
CA ARG A 356 -19.71 13.98 43.81
C ARG A 356 -19.32 13.32 45.14
N ARG A 357 -19.82 12.12 45.46
CA ARG A 357 -19.38 11.37 46.67
C ARG A 357 -17.99 10.79 46.50
N TYR A 358 -17.65 10.30 45.31
CA TYR A 358 -16.34 9.75 44.98
C TYR A 358 -15.23 10.83 45.01
N VAL A 359 -15.49 12.00 44.43
CA VAL A 359 -14.54 13.13 44.46
C VAL A 359 -14.36 13.68 45.89
N ARG A 360 -15.38 13.59 46.74
CA ARG A 360 -15.28 14.04 48.15
C ARG A 360 -14.51 13.08 49.04
N SER A 361 -14.39 11.79 48.69
CA SER A 361 -13.55 10.84 49.43
C SER A 361 -12.07 10.99 49.08
N LEU A 362 -11.75 11.48 47.88
CA LEU A 362 -10.36 11.76 47.47
C LEU A 362 -9.78 13.01 48.15
N ASN A 363 -10.61 14.02 48.45
CA ASN A 363 -10.16 15.28 49.06
C ASN A 363 -10.03 15.26 50.60
N ASN A 364 -10.43 14.18 51.28
CA ASN A 364 -10.44 14.11 52.75
C ASN A 364 -9.49 13.04 53.34
N ALA A 365 -8.56 12.50 52.56
CA ALA A 365 -7.51 11.63 53.11
C ALA A 365 -6.44 12.49 53.83
N PRO A 366 -6.15 12.25 55.13
CA PRO A 366 -5.11 13.00 55.83
C PRO A 366 -3.71 12.60 55.31
N ALA A 367 -2.85 13.60 55.13
CA ALA A 367 -1.48 13.43 54.66
C ALA A 367 -0.63 12.64 55.69
N PRO A 368 0.26 11.73 55.25
CA PRO A 368 1.22 11.07 56.14
C PRO A 368 2.29 12.07 56.59
N THR A 369 2.47 12.18 57.90
CA THR A 369 3.53 12.97 58.56
C THR A 369 4.88 12.29 58.33
N ILE A 370 5.82 13.00 57.70
CA ILE A 370 7.21 12.56 57.56
C ILE A 370 7.92 12.78 58.91
N ALA A 371 8.37 11.69 59.54
CA ALA A 371 9.33 11.74 60.63
C ALA A 371 10.73 11.97 60.05
N ALA A 372 11.39 13.03 60.52
CA ALA A 372 12.78 13.32 60.19
C ALA A 372 13.73 12.27 60.78
N THR A 373 14.69 11.80 60.00
CA THR A 373 15.91 11.17 60.53
C THR A 373 17.12 11.68 59.75
N GLN A 374 18.15 12.03 60.51
CA GLN A 374 19.32 12.83 60.16
C GLN A 374 20.36 12.14 59.25
N PRO A 375 21.29 12.90 58.64
CA PRO A 375 22.21 12.38 57.62
C PRO A 375 23.33 11.53 58.24
N ILE A 376 23.67 10.43 57.57
CA ILE A 376 24.86 9.63 57.86
C ILE A 376 25.95 10.00 56.85
N VAL A 377 27.11 10.35 57.39
CA VAL A 377 28.34 10.74 56.71
C VAL A 377 28.99 9.51 56.05
N VAL A 378 29.48 9.71 54.83
CA VAL A 378 30.20 8.73 54.00
C VAL A 378 31.68 8.67 54.44
N GLU A 379 32.20 7.46 54.66
CA GLU A 379 33.62 7.17 54.53
C GLU A 379 33.81 6.07 53.47
N ALA A 380 34.67 6.36 52.51
CA ALA A 380 34.98 5.53 51.36
C ALA A 380 36.09 4.51 51.69
N THR A 381 35.92 3.27 51.24
CA THR A 381 37.07 2.42 50.89
C THR A 381 36.70 1.52 49.72
N ALA A 382 37.50 1.58 48.68
CA ALA A 382 37.34 0.83 47.45
C ALA A 382 37.91 -0.59 47.58
N THR A 383 37.19 -1.57 47.02
CA THR A 383 37.75 -2.83 46.52
C THR A 383 36.94 -3.26 45.30
N VAL A 384 37.65 -3.56 44.21
CA VAL A 384 37.12 -4.01 42.92
C VAL A 384 36.69 -5.48 43.04
N GLU A 385 35.41 -5.77 42.81
CA GLU A 385 34.88 -7.12 42.64
C GLU A 385 34.06 -7.22 41.34
N ALA A 386 34.20 -8.37 40.67
CA ALA A 386 33.66 -8.66 39.35
C ALA A 386 32.14 -8.49 39.28
N VAL A 387 31.67 -7.92 38.16
CA VAL A 387 30.26 -7.71 37.85
C VAL A 387 29.56 -9.06 37.79
N ALA A 388 28.70 -9.32 38.77
CA ALA A 388 27.81 -10.49 38.79
C ALA A 388 26.70 -10.28 37.75
N ALA A 389 26.44 -11.32 36.95
CA ALA A 389 25.29 -11.40 36.06
C ALA A 389 24.00 -11.32 36.89
N THR A 390 23.16 -10.33 36.58
CA THR A 390 21.86 -10.15 37.22
C THR A 390 20.91 -11.22 36.68
N THR A 391 20.77 -12.33 37.41
CA THR A 391 19.81 -13.39 37.10
C THR A 391 18.38 -12.86 37.21
N ALA A 392 17.61 -12.92 36.13
CA ALA A 392 16.18 -12.64 36.11
C ALA A 392 15.42 -13.60 37.07
N PRO A 393 14.38 -13.14 37.79
CA PRO A 393 13.64 -14.00 38.71
C PRO A 393 12.66 -14.93 37.99
N ALA A 394 12.44 -16.10 38.59
CA ALA A 394 11.49 -17.11 38.14
C ALA A 394 10.05 -16.59 38.16
N ALA A 395 9.50 -16.32 36.97
CA ALA A 395 8.08 -16.08 36.79
C ALA A 395 7.31 -17.41 36.83
N THR A 396 6.10 -17.40 37.39
CA THR A 396 5.12 -18.50 37.27
C THR A 396 4.51 -18.54 35.86
N ALA A 397 5.35 -18.63 34.84
CA ALA A 397 4.94 -18.75 33.45
C ALA A 397 4.91 -20.24 33.08
N GLY A 398 3.74 -20.72 32.65
CA GLY A 398 3.54 -22.13 32.31
C GLY A 398 4.49 -22.57 31.19
N ALA A 399 5.23 -23.64 31.45
CA ALA A 399 6.01 -24.32 30.43
C ALA A 399 5.08 -24.72 29.27
N VAL A 400 5.30 -24.15 28.09
CA VAL A 400 4.60 -24.56 26.88
C VAL A 400 5.16 -25.94 26.50
N SER A 401 4.41 -27.00 26.76
CA SER A 401 4.74 -28.34 26.29
C SER A 401 4.29 -28.48 24.83
N PRO A 402 5.14 -28.96 23.91
CA PRO A 402 4.75 -29.14 22.52
C PRO A 402 3.66 -30.21 22.42
N VAL A 403 2.54 -29.87 21.80
CA VAL A 403 1.45 -30.79 21.50
C VAL A 403 1.82 -31.58 20.23
N ALA A 404 1.93 -32.90 20.34
CA ALA A 404 2.19 -33.77 19.20
C ALA A 404 1.02 -33.73 18.18
N GLY A 405 1.33 -33.55 16.89
CA GLY A 405 0.35 -33.61 15.79
C GLY A 405 0.00 -32.28 15.13
N GLN A 406 0.82 -31.23 15.27
CA GLN A 406 0.57 -29.95 14.57
C GLN A 406 0.97 -29.99 13.10
N TRP A 407 0.23 -29.23 12.30
CA TRP A 407 0.63 -28.78 10.97
C TRP A 407 2.01 -28.12 11.07
N ALA A 408 2.99 -28.63 10.34
CA ALA A 408 4.25 -27.91 10.17
C ALA A 408 4.03 -26.75 9.20
N SER A 409 4.48 -25.56 9.61
CA SER A 409 4.52 -24.37 8.76
C SER A 409 5.95 -24.17 8.29
N TRP A 410 6.21 -24.40 7.01
CA TRP A 410 7.53 -24.19 6.39
C TRP A 410 7.68 -22.78 5.79
N THR A 411 6.63 -21.94 5.84
CA THR A 411 6.69 -20.58 5.32
C THR A 411 7.27 -19.64 6.36
N ALA A 412 8.54 -19.37 6.17
CA ALA A 412 9.31 -18.34 6.85
C ALA A 412 10.62 -18.26 6.06
N GLY A 413 10.57 -17.65 4.86
CA GLY A 413 11.59 -17.74 3.82
C GLY A 413 13.02 -17.45 4.30
N ASN A 414 13.99 -17.49 3.40
CA ASN A 414 15.39 -17.11 3.64
C ASN A 414 15.60 -15.64 4.11
N SER A 415 14.56 -14.98 4.62
CA SER A 415 14.52 -13.65 5.20
C SER A 415 15.21 -13.62 6.56
N ILE A 416 16.27 -12.83 6.66
CA ILE A 416 17.00 -12.58 7.91
C ILE A 416 16.91 -11.09 8.19
N TRP A 417 16.25 -10.71 9.29
CA TRP A 417 16.03 -9.32 9.67
C TRP A 417 17.10 -8.80 10.62
N SER A 418 17.57 -9.65 11.53
CA SER A 418 18.57 -9.31 12.54
C SER A 418 19.74 -10.28 12.47
N VAL A 419 20.96 -9.75 12.59
CA VAL A 419 22.22 -10.48 12.56
C VAL A 419 23.05 -10.06 13.76
N SER A 420 23.72 -11.01 14.41
CA SER A 420 24.65 -10.74 15.50
C SER A 420 25.80 -11.75 15.46
N ALA A 421 27.03 -11.29 15.63
CA ALA A 421 28.21 -12.15 15.68
C ALA A 421 28.71 -12.26 17.12
N MET A 422 28.96 -13.48 17.60
CA MET A 422 29.52 -13.71 18.94
C MET A 422 30.38 -14.98 18.97
N GLY A 423 31.66 -14.82 19.32
CA GLY A 423 32.61 -15.93 19.33
C GLY A 423 32.75 -16.56 17.95
N ASP A 424 32.63 -17.89 17.87
CA ASP A 424 32.71 -18.66 16.63
C ASP A 424 31.35 -18.87 15.93
N SER A 425 30.33 -18.13 16.37
CA SER A 425 28.96 -18.28 15.88
C SER A 425 28.39 -16.97 15.35
N ILE A 426 27.60 -17.08 14.28
CA ILE A 426 26.72 -16.00 13.83
C ILE A 426 25.30 -16.39 14.20
N TYR A 427 24.53 -15.46 14.75
CA TYR A 427 23.14 -15.63 15.13
C TYR A 427 22.31 -14.76 14.21
N THR A 428 21.27 -15.36 13.62
CA THR A 428 20.36 -14.65 12.74
C THR A 428 18.93 -14.89 13.16
N ALA A 429 18.11 -13.85 13.07
CA ALA A 429 16.71 -13.89 13.45
C ALA A 429 15.84 -13.31 12.32
N GLY A 430 14.63 -13.84 12.22
CA GLY A 430 13.62 -13.43 11.25
C GLY A 430 12.37 -14.31 11.37
N PRO A 431 11.59 -14.44 10.30
CA PRO A 431 10.62 -15.52 10.18
C PRO A 431 11.32 -16.87 10.37
N GLY A 432 10.70 -17.79 11.11
CA GLY A 432 11.20 -19.16 11.30
C GLY A 432 12.07 -19.35 12.54
N GLY A 433 12.33 -18.29 13.30
CA GLY A 433 13.02 -18.34 14.59
C GLY A 433 14.45 -17.82 14.50
N ILE A 434 15.36 -18.50 15.21
CA ILE A 434 16.77 -18.12 15.30
C ILE A 434 17.62 -19.24 14.69
N THR A 435 18.55 -18.86 13.81
CA THR A 435 19.54 -19.78 13.25
C THR A 435 20.93 -19.42 13.76
N VAL A 436 21.68 -20.42 14.20
CA VAL A 436 23.07 -20.30 14.65
C VAL A 436 23.97 -20.95 13.62
N TRP A 437 24.85 -20.15 13.04
CA TRP A 437 25.75 -20.53 11.97
C TRP A 437 27.16 -20.66 12.51
N ASN A 438 27.90 -21.63 11.98
CA ASN A 438 29.33 -21.74 12.17
C ASN A 438 30.01 -20.66 11.34
N ARG A 439 30.74 -19.77 12.01
CA ARG A 439 31.43 -18.64 11.39
C ARG A 439 32.49 -19.07 10.36
N ALA A 440 33.09 -20.25 10.53
CA ALA A 440 34.17 -20.72 9.67
C ALA A 440 33.69 -21.15 8.28
N ASP A 441 32.59 -21.89 8.21
CA ASP A 441 32.14 -22.56 6.98
C ASP A 441 30.68 -22.30 6.60
N GLY A 442 29.92 -21.56 7.42
CA GLY A 442 28.51 -21.27 7.18
C GLY A 442 27.57 -22.45 7.43
N SER A 443 28.05 -23.56 8.01
CA SER A 443 27.20 -24.68 8.40
C SER A 443 26.26 -24.28 9.54
N ILE A 444 25.02 -24.79 9.55
CA ILE A 444 24.10 -24.52 10.65
C ILE A 444 24.47 -25.40 11.84
N LEU A 445 24.77 -24.76 12.97
CA LEU A 445 25.03 -25.41 14.26
C LEU A 445 23.73 -25.74 14.99
N LYS A 446 22.76 -24.82 14.95
CA LYS A 446 21.49 -24.96 15.69
C LYS A 446 20.38 -24.12 15.05
N ARG A 447 19.15 -24.61 15.15
CA ARG A 447 17.93 -23.82 14.97
C ARG A 447 17.18 -23.77 16.28
N ILE A 448 16.60 -22.62 16.56
CA ILE A 448 15.77 -22.39 17.74
C ILE A 448 14.42 -21.91 17.25
N THR A 449 13.44 -22.77 17.43
CA THR A 449 12.07 -22.61 16.94
C THR A 449 11.09 -22.66 18.11
N THR A 450 9.80 -22.61 17.83
CA THR A 450 8.76 -22.83 18.84
C THR A 450 8.85 -24.23 19.48
N ALA A 451 9.38 -25.23 18.76
CA ALA A 451 9.63 -26.56 19.32
C ALA A 451 10.71 -26.55 20.42
N ASP A 452 11.60 -25.55 20.41
CA ASP A 452 12.68 -25.36 21.39
C ASP A 452 12.29 -24.42 22.55
N GLY A 453 11.03 -23.96 22.58
CA GLY A 453 10.51 -23.07 23.62
C GLY A 453 10.46 -21.59 23.26
N LEU A 454 10.83 -21.21 22.03
CA LEU A 454 10.63 -19.83 21.55
C LEU A 454 9.11 -19.53 21.49
N PRO A 455 8.62 -18.38 21.98
CA PRO A 455 7.19 -18.12 22.09
C PRO A 455 6.48 -17.85 20.76
N ASN A 456 7.24 -17.44 19.73
CA ASN A 456 6.70 -17.11 18.41
C ASN A 456 7.76 -17.45 17.34
N PRO A 457 7.36 -17.97 16.16
CA PRO A 457 8.31 -18.25 15.09
C PRO A 457 8.83 -16.99 14.39
N VAL A 458 8.26 -15.80 14.64
CA VAL A 458 8.71 -14.53 14.05
C VAL A 458 9.51 -13.75 15.07
N VAL A 459 10.82 -13.62 14.81
CA VAL A 459 11.76 -12.89 15.66
C VAL A 459 12.19 -11.61 14.94
N ASN A 460 11.78 -10.47 15.48
CA ASN A 460 12.02 -9.15 14.91
C ASN A 460 13.45 -8.66 15.18
N THR A 461 13.95 -8.91 16.38
CA THR A 461 15.26 -8.42 16.82
C THR A 461 15.89 -9.37 17.83
N LEU A 462 17.23 -9.39 17.86
CA LEU A 462 18.02 -10.24 18.73
C LEU A 462 19.07 -9.40 19.46
N MET A 463 19.24 -9.66 20.75
CA MET A 463 20.35 -9.14 21.54
C MET A 463 21.04 -10.30 22.26
N LEU A 464 22.37 -10.34 22.16
CA LEU A 464 23.22 -11.33 22.83
C LEU A 464 24.04 -10.64 23.90
N ASP A 465 24.06 -11.22 25.10
CA ASP A 465 24.95 -10.81 26.17
C ASP A 465 26.22 -11.66 26.17
N ALA A 466 27.32 -11.10 26.68
CA ALA A 466 28.63 -11.75 26.66
C ALA A 466 28.71 -13.05 27.50
N ASP A 467 27.75 -13.26 28.41
CA ASP A 467 27.64 -14.48 29.20
C ASP A 467 26.89 -15.63 28.49
N GLY A 468 26.43 -15.39 27.24
CA GLY A 468 25.68 -16.36 26.45
C GLY A 468 24.17 -16.28 26.64
N THR A 469 23.69 -15.35 27.45
CA THR A 469 22.27 -15.00 27.56
C THR A 469 21.77 -14.38 26.26
N MET A 470 20.53 -14.66 25.89
CA MET A 470 19.94 -14.16 24.66
C MET A 470 18.54 -13.59 24.90
N TRP A 471 18.27 -12.46 24.26
CA TRP A 471 16.96 -11.81 24.26
C TRP A 471 16.44 -11.73 22.82
N ALA A 472 15.23 -12.22 22.61
CA ALA A 472 14.57 -12.24 21.30
C ALA A 472 13.26 -11.47 21.37
N GLY A 473 13.16 -10.41 20.58
CA GLY A 473 11.94 -9.63 20.43
C GLY A 473 11.05 -10.28 19.39
N THR A 474 9.81 -10.62 19.76
CA THR A 474 8.88 -11.33 18.88
C THR A 474 7.55 -10.60 18.73
N ALA A 475 6.70 -11.07 17.82
CA ALA A 475 5.30 -10.63 17.72
C ALA A 475 4.38 -11.15 18.84
N ALA A 476 4.91 -11.98 19.75
CA ALA A 476 4.17 -12.47 20.91
C ALA A 476 5.04 -12.42 22.16
N GLY A 477 5.70 -11.29 22.43
CA GLY A 477 6.40 -10.98 23.67
C GLY A 477 7.90 -11.01 23.53
N LEU A 478 8.57 -10.66 24.64
CA LEU A 478 10.02 -10.72 24.77
C LEU A 478 10.42 -12.10 25.30
N ALA A 479 11.26 -12.82 24.58
CA ALA A 479 11.80 -14.09 25.01
C ALA A 479 13.22 -13.93 25.56
N HIS A 480 13.49 -14.55 26.70
CA HIS A 480 14.78 -14.53 27.39
C HIS A 480 15.29 -15.96 27.55
N PHE A 481 16.51 -16.22 27.08
CA PHE A 481 17.18 -17.50 27.22
C PHE A 481 18.35 -17.38 28.19
N ASP A 482 18.27 -18.07 29.32
CA ASP A 482 19.27 -18.05 30.40
C ASP A 482 20.41 -19.07 30.22
N GLY A 483 20.59 -19.58 29.01
CA GLY A 483 21.51 -20.68 28.71
C GLY A 483 20.91 -22.08 28.87
N LYS A 484 19.72 -22.21 29.49
CA LYS A 484 19.05 -23.50 29.72
C LYS A 484 17.61 -23.53 29.22
N SER A 485 16.86 -22.46 29.43
CA SER A 485 15.42 -22.41 29.17
C SER A 485 14.96 -21.03 28.70
N TRP A 486 13.87 -21.02 27.95
CA TRP A 486 13.21 -19.79 27.51
C TRP A 486 12.17 -19.35 28.52
N THR A 487 12.24 -18.08 28.91
CA THR A 487 11.20 -17.35 29.65
C THR A 487 10.57 -16.32 28.73
N ARG A 488 9.24 -16.21 28.74
CA ARG A 488 8.48 -15.24 27.94
C ARG A 488 7.93 -14.15 28.85
N TYR A 489 8.10 -12.90 28.44
CA TYR A 489 7.48 -11.72 29.05
C TYR A 489 6.46 -11.10 28.09
N THR A 490 5.32 -10.70 28.63
CA THR A 490 4.14 -10.22 27.89
C THR A 490 3.52 -8.98 28.56
N MET A 491 2.39 -8.52 28.03
CA MET A 491 1.56 -7.52 28.71
C MET A 491 1.13 -7.93 30.12
N GLU A 492 0.99 -9.24 30.41
CA GLU A 492 0.67 -9.71 31.76
C GLU A 492 1.83 -9.49 32.75
N ASP A 493 3.06 -9.38 32.24
CA ASP A 493 4.28 -9.16 33.02
C ASP A 493 4.65 -7.67 33.15
N GLY A 494 3.85 -6.77 32.56
CA GLY A 494 4.00 -5.31 32.65
C GLY A 494 4.51 -4.61 31.39
N LEU A 495 4.70 -5.33 30.28
CA LEU A 495 4.91 -4.69 28.97
C LEU A 495 3.64 -3.97 28.51
N ASP A 496 3.78 -2.92 27.71
CA ASP A 496 2.64 -2.20 27.14
C ASP A 496 2.12 -2.77 25.80
N SER A 497 2.85 -3.71 25.22
CA SER A 497 2.50 -4.47 24.01
C SER A 497 3.33 -5.75 23.94
N ASP A 498 2.76 -6.78 23.30
CA ASP A 498 3.45 -8.05 23.04
C ASP A 498 4.35 -7.97 21.80
N THR A 499 4.25 -6.98 20.92
CA THR A 499 5.12 -6.90 19.74
C THR A 499 6.38 -6.13 20.07
N ILE A 500 7.51 -6.83 20.17
CA ILE A 500 8.83 -6.26 20.48
C ILE A 500 9.61 -6.02 19.19
N THR A 501 10.14 -4.81 19.03
CA THR A 501 10.79 -4.34 17.79
C THR A 501 12.25 -3.95 18.00
N ALA A 502 12.61 -3.48 19.20
CA ALA A 502 13.97 -3.10 19.55
C ALA A 502 14.32 -3.56 20.97
N ILE A 503 15.57 -3.95 21.21
CA ILE A 503 16.09 -4.34 22.52
C ILE A 503 17.46 -3.71 22.67
N VAL A 504 17.69 -2.98 23.76
CA VAL A 504 19.00 -2.44 24.10
C VAL A 504 19.27 -2.56 25.59
N ARG A 505 20.55 -2.64 25.94
CA ARG A 505 21.01 -2.62 27.32
C ARG A 505 21.68 -1.28 27.62
N GLN A 506 21.31 -0.66 28.74
CA GLN A 506 21.95 0.53 29.27
C GLN A 506 22.35 0.28 30.73
N GLY A 507 23.62 -0.09 30.95
CA GLY A 507 24.08 -0.53 32.27
C GLY A 507 23.37 -1.82 32.69
N GLN A 508 22.66 -1.78 33.82
CA GLN A 508 21.87 -2.92 34.31
C GLN A 508 20.45 -2.96 33.71
N ASP A 509 19.99 -1.85 33.15
CA ASP A 509 18.62 -1.73 32.66
C ASP A 509 18.50 -2.33 31.26
N LEU A 510 17.40 -3.05 31.06
CA LEU A 510 16.99 -3.54 29.74
C LEU A 510 15.84 -2.67 29.25
N ILE A 511 16.02 -2.07 28.07
CA ILE A 511 15.03 -1.16 27.47
C ILE A 511 14.56 -1.80 26.17
N VAL A 512 13.24 -1.88 26.00
CA VAL A 512 12.61 -2.49 24.82
C VAL A 512 11.63 -1.54 24.15
N GLY A 513 11.72 -1.49 22.83
CA GLY A 513 10.76 -0.81 21.97
C GLY A 513 9.65 -1.76 21.58
N THR A 514 8.43 -1.25 21.51
CA THR A 514 7.25 -2.03 21.15
C THR A 514 6.44 -1.37 20.03
N GLN A 515 5.52 -2.15 19.45
CA GLN A 515 4.60 -1.72 18.42
C GLN A 515 3.15 -1.76 18.91
N TYR A 516 2.31 -0.80 18.50
CA TYR A 516 0.86 -0.78 18.77
C TYR A 516 0.48 -0.78 20.25
N SER A 517 1.18 -0.04 21.10
CA SER A 517 0.70 0.14 22.47
C SER A 517 -0.68 0.81 22.47
N GLY A 518 -1.69 0.19 23.07
CA GLY A 518 -3.04 0.75 23.19
C GLY A 518 -3.14 1.91 24.20
N VAL A 519 -2.01 2.44 24.68
CA VAL A 519 -1.92 3.42 25.76
C VAL A 519 -1.07 4.60 25.31
N ASP A 520 -1.56 5.82 25.53
CA ASP A 520 -0.76 7.03 25.38
C ASP A 520 0.47 6.99 26.31
N GLY A 521 1.63 7.36 25.78
CA GLY A 521 2.91 7.22 26.46
C GLY A 521 3.52 5.82 26.43
N GLY A 522 2.95 4.89 25.66
CA GLY A 522 3.52 3.56 25.41
C GLY A 522 4.46 3.49 24.20
N GLY A 523 5.00 2.31 23.90
CA GLY A 523 5.98 2.06 22.84
C GLY A 523 7.41 1.84 23.36
N LEU A 524 7.69 2.16 24.63
CA LEU A 524 9.01 2.02 25.23
C LEU A 524 8.86 1.52 26.67
N ASN A 525 9.55 0.43 27.02
CA ASN A 525 9.48 -0.19 28.33
C ASN A 525 10.89 -0.39 28.90
N VAL A 526 11.01 -0.33 30.23
CA VAL A 526 12.23 -0.59 30.97
C VAL A 526 11.99 -1.69 32.01
N PHE A 527 13.00 -2.53 32.20
CA PHE A 527 13.03 -3.50 33.29
C PHE A 527 13.77 -2.91 34.49
N ASP A 528 13.07 -2.75 35.62
CA ASP A 528 13.63 -2.11 36.83
C ASP A 528 14.39 -3.07 37.77
N GLY A 529 14.72 -4.26 37.27
CA GLY A 529 15.30 -5.35 38.05
C GLY A 529 14.27 -6.29 38.68
N SER A 530 12.97 -5.93 38.69
CA SER A 530 11.90 -6.75 39.25
C SER A 530 10.69 -6.95 38.32
N SER A 531 10.28 -5.92 37.57
CA SER A 531 9.14 -5.99 36.65
C SER A 531 9.34 -5.10 35.43
N TRP A 532 8.58 -5.38 34.37
CA TRP A 532 8.47 -4.49 33.22
C TRP A 532 7.57 -3.31 33.53
N LYS A 533 7.95 -2.12 33.07
CA LYS A 533 7.16 -0.89 33.19
C LYS A 533 7.34 -0.01 31.96
N PRO A 534 6.32 0.77 31.55
CA PRO A 534 6.49 1.81 30.56
C PRO A 534 7.59 2.81 30.97
N PHE A 535 8.34 3.29 29.99
CA PHE A 535 9.39 4.28 30.22
C PHE A 535 8.77 5.61 30.66
N ALA A 536 9.11 6.05 31.87
CA ALA A 536 8.43 7.17 32.51
C ALA A 536 8.54 8.46 31.67
N GLY A 537 7.39 9.07 31.38
CA GLY A 537 7.31 10.35 30.70
C GLY A 537 7.61 10.32 29.20
N TYR A 538 7.63 9.15 28.56
CA TYR A 538 7.74 9.04 27.10
C TYR A 538 6.52 9.70 26.43
N PRO A 539 6.70 10.77 25.62
CA PRO A 539 5.60 11.59 25.13
C PRO A 539 5.05 11.05 23.80
N SER A 540 4.63 9.79 23.79
CA SER A 540 4.15 9.09 22.61
C SER A 540 2.63 8.96 22.54
N ALA A 541 2.12 8.69 21.33
CA ALA A 541 0.72 8.39 21.08
C ALA A 541 0.56 7.60 19.78
N HIS A 542 -0.66 7.17 19.47
CA HIS A 542 -0.95 6.53 18.20
C HIS A 542 -0.70 7.50 17.03
N PRO A 543 0.09 7.13 16.01
CA PRO A 543 0.54 8.06 14.96
C PRO A 543 -0.60 8.64 14.12
N ASP A 544 -1.68 7.88 13.92
CA ASP A 544 -2.87 8.35 13.17
C ASP A 544 -3.70 9.38 13.95
N GLU A 545 -3.63 9.36 15.29
CA GLU A 545 -4.40 10.26 16.15
C GLU A 545 -3.61 11.52 16.49
N HIS A 546 -2.29 11.38 16.64
CA HIS A 546 -1.37 12.42 17.11
C HIS A 546 -0.06 12.44 16.30
N PRO A 547 -0.11 12.79 14.99
CA PRO A 547 1.07 12.81 14.12
C PRO A 547 2.14 13.83 14.55
N GLU A 548 1.78 14.80 15.39
CA GLU A 548 2.71 15.78 15.97
C GLU A 548 3.56 15.23 17.12
N LYS A 549 3.19 14.07 17.70
CA LYS A 549 3.91 13.41 18.78
C LYS A 549 4.83 12.31 18.25
N LEU A 550 5.71 11.80 19.12
CA LEU A 550 6.41 10.55 18.85
C LEU A 550 5.40 9.41 18.76
N ALA A 551 5.62 8.46 17.86
CA ALA A 551 4.72 7.32 17.79
C ALA A 551 4.96 6.39 18.99
N ASN A 552 3.88 5.74 19.42
CA ASN A 552 3.92 4.56 20.30
C ASN A 552 4.38 3.27 19.59
N PHE A 553 5.09 3.45 18.47
CA PHE A 553 5.81 2.44 17.72
C PHE A 553 7.27 2.88 17.64
N VAL A 554 8.14 2.14 18.31
CA VAL A 554 9.59 2.38 18.30
C VAL A 554 10.28 1.40 17.35
N ASN A 555 10.96 1.90 16.32
CA ASN A 555 11.67 1.09 15.32
C ASN A 555 13.07 0.69 15.81
N ALA A 556 13.79 1.62 16.43
CA ALA A 556 15.15 1.41 16.91
C ALA A 556 15.44 2.29 18.12
N ILE A 557 16.36 1.86 18.97
CA ILE A 557 16.76 2.58 20.17
C ILE A 557 18.28 2.58 20.21
N VAL A 558 18.89 3.71 20.60
CA VAL A 558 20.32 3.75 20.91
C VAL A 558 20.55 4.50 22.21
N PRO A 559 21.09 3.85 23.26
CA PRO A 559 21.44 4.53 24.50
C PRO A 559 22.64 5.46 24.30
N THR A 560 22.66 6.56 25.06
CA THR A 560 23.78 7.50 25.04
C THR A 560 24.61 7.39 26.32
N VAL A 561 25.89 7.77 26.24
CA VAL A 561 26.85 7.66 27.35
C VAL A 561 26.52 8.54 28.57
N ASP A 562 25.71 9.58 28.37
CA ASP A 562 25.22 10.49 29.41
C ASP A 562 23.99 9.93 30.17
N GLY A 563 23.58 8.68 29.90
CA GLY A 563 22.39 8.06 30.51
C GLY A 563 21.08 8.43 29.81
N GLY A 564 21.14 9.18 28.70
CA GLY A 564 20.00 9.42 27.82
C GLY A 564 19.78 8.28 26.82
N LEU A 565 18.84 8.48 25.88
CA LEU A 565 18.66 7.59 24.75
C LEU A 565 18.03 8.30 23.55
N TRP A 566 18.22 7.71 22.38
CA TRP A 566 17.51 8.04 21.14
C TRP A 566 16.50 6.94 20.80
N ALA A 567 15.31 7.33 20.35
CA ALA A 567 14.24 6.41 19.94
C ALA A 567 13.72 6.81 18.56
N ALA A 568 13.94 5.95 17.56
CA ALA A 568 13.42 6.11 16.21
C ALA A 568 11.97 5.67 16.14
N THR A 569 11.12 6.47 15.49
CA THR A 569 9.69 6.19 15.33
C THR A 569 9.23 6.53 13.90
N PRO A 570 8.07 6.02 13.44
CA PRO A 570 7.46 6.44 12.18
C PRO A 570 7.11 7.93 12.09
N THR A 571 7.02 8.63 13.21
CA THR A 571 6.68 10.06 13.28
C THR A 571 7.80 10.86 13.91
N GLY A 572 9.05 10.52 13.64
CA GLY A 572 10.24 11.30 14.01
C GLY A 572 11.16 10.58 14.98
N LEU A 573 12.16 11.31 15.46
CA LEU A 573 13.21 10.80 16.32
C LEU A 573 13.14 11.48 17.69
N GLY A 574 12.97 10.69 18.75
CA GLY A 574 12.97 11.17 20.13
C GLY A 574 14.38 11.16 20.72
N ARG A 575 14.77 12.24 21.41
CA ARG A 575 15.93 12.28 22.31
C ARG A 575 15.49 12.48 23.74
N TYR A 576 15.88 11.58 24.62
CA TYR A 576 15.74 11.72 26.06
C TYR A 576 17.08 12.09 26.69
N ASP A 577 17.13 13.14 27.50
CA ASP A 577 18.36 13.65 28.17
C ASP A 577 18.51 13.24 29.64
N GLY A 578 17.71 12.27 30.09
CA GLY A 578 17.63 11.91 31.51
C GLY A 578 16.59 12.71 32.29
N GLN A 579 16.00 13.75 31.68
CA GLN A 579 14.94 14.55 32.30
C GLN A 579 13.78 14.84 31.34
N THR A 580 14.08 15.23 30.11
CA THR A 580 13.11 15.71 29.13
C THR A 580 13.28 15.03 27.79
N TRP A 581 12.19 15.03 27.02
CA TRP A 581 12.14 14.51 25.68
C TRP A 581 12.09 15.65 24.66
N LYS A 582 12.90 15.53 23.61
CA LYS A 582 12.85 16.39 22.42
C LYS A 582 12.60 15.53 21.19
N ARG A 583 11.61 15.92 20.37
CA ARG A 583 11.36 15.33 19.07
C ARG A 583 12.16 16.08 18.00
N TYR A 584 12.76 15.32 17.09
CA TYR A 584 13.37 15.79 15.85
C TYR A 584 12.57 15.23 14.67
N ALA A 585 12.36 16.07 13.66
CA ALA A 585 11.59 15.76 12.46
C ALA A 585 12.29 16.29 11.20
N THR A 586 11.64 16.20 10.05
CA THR A 586 12.07 16.86 8.80
C THR A 586 12.37 18.34 8.97
N ALA A 587 11.66 19.03 9.86
CA ALA A 587 11.93 20.43 10.21
C ALA A 587 13.32 20.66 10.84
N ASP A 588 13.93 19.61 11.41
CA ASP A 588 15.25 19.63 12.05
C ASP A 588 16.37 19.05 11.15
N GLY A 589 16.05 18.75 9.88
CA GLY A 589 17.02 18.28 8.87
C GLY A 589 17.03 16.78 8.60
N LEU A 590 16.10 16.01 9.19
CA LEU A 590 15.93 14.60 8.81
C LEU A 590 15.38 14.50 7.36
N PRO A 591 15.77 13.49 6.56
CA PRO A 591 15.24 13.32 5.20
C PRO A 591 13.75 12.99 5.17
N SER A 592 13.27 12.27 6.20
CA SER A 592 11.86 11.94 6.44
C SER A 592 11.59 11.80 7.94
N ASP A 593 10.32 11.95 8.34
CA ASP A 593 9.88 11.72 9.72
C ASP A 593 9.88 10.21 10.05
N ALA A 594 9.78 9.32 9.07
CA ALA A 594 9.78 7.88 9.32
C ALA A 594 11.20 7.35 9.50
N VAL A 595 11.66 7.30 10.75
CA VAL A 595 13.03 6.89 11.11
C VAL A 595 13.06 5.37 11.30
N THR A 596 13.88 4.68 10.53
CA THR A 596 13.91 3.21 10.42
C THR A 596 15.03 2.58 11.25
N ALA A 597 16.21 3.20 11.30
CA ALA A 597 17.36 2.68 12.03
C ALA A 597 18.23 3.82 12.57
N LEU A 598 19.00 3.51 13.61
CA LEU A 598 19.91 4.43 14.27
C LEU A 598 21.27 3.76 14.47
N MET A 599 22.33 4.57 14.43
CA MET A 599 23.68 4.13 14.77
C MET A 599 24.41 5.28 15.45
N LEU A 600 25.11 5.00 16.55
CA LEU A 600 26.16 5.89 17.06
C LEU A 600 27.48 5.41 16.48
N ASP A 601 28.20 6.31 15.82
CA ASP A 601 29.54 6.00 15.36
C ASP A 601 30.55 6.04 16.53
N LYS A 602 31.78 5.60 16.29
CA LYS A 602 32.85 5.55 17.31
C LYS A 602 33.24 6.92 17.85
N ALA A 603 32.90 8.01 17.14
CA ALA A 603 33.10 9.37 17.62
C ALA A 603 31.94 9.84 18.52
N GLY A 604 30.85 9.08 18.57
CA GLY A 604 29.63 9.41 19.31
C GLY A 604 28.62 10.23 18.49
N ASP A 605 28.85 10.39 17.19
CA ASP A 605 27.90 11.10 16.32
C ASP A 605 26.75 10.16 15.94
N LEU A 606 25.54 10.70 15.99
CA LEU A 606 24.33 9.94 15.66
C LEU A 606 24.08 9.97 14.16
N TRP A 607 23.85 8.79 13.60
CA TRP A 607 23.33 8.59 12.27
C TRP A 607 21.89 8.08 12.36
N ALA A 608 21.00 8.69 11.61
CA ALA A 608 19.59 8.35 11.53
C ALA A 608 19.23 7.99 10.09
N ALA A 609 18.80 6.74 9.89
CA ALA A 609 18.22 6.27 8.66
C ALA A 609 16.71 6.49 8.67
N THR A 610 16.17 6.83 7.51
CA THR A 610 14.75 7.07 7.27
C THR A 610 14.31 6.30 6.03
N ASP A 611 12.99 6.27 5.78
CA ASP A 611 12.46 5.71 4.54
C ASP A 611 12.88 6.49 3.27
N ALA A 612 13.41 7.70 3.41
CA ALA A 612 13.84 8.58 2.32
C ALA A 612 15.35 8.88 2.30
N GLY A 613 16.14 8.25 3.17
CA GLY A 613 17.59 8.39 3.20
C GLY A 613 18.20 8.49 4.59
N VAL A 614 19.48 8.86 4.66
CA VAL A 614 20.26 8.92 5.91
C VAL A 614 20.66 10.36 6.24
N ALA A 615 20.70 10.71 7.53
CA ALA A 615 21.28 11.96 8.00
C ALA A 615 22.14 11.77 9.25
N ARG A 616 23.14 12.66 9.42
CA ARG A 616 24.04 12.70 10.58
C ARG A 616 23.70 13.89 11.48
N PHE A 617 23.71 13.68 12.79
CA PHE A 617 23.50 14.74 13.76
C PHE A 617 24.81 15.47 14.04
N ASN A 618 24.83 16.79 13.87
CA ASN A 618 26.00 17.64 14.12
C ASN A 618 26.00 18.28 15.53
N GLY A 619 25.10 17.85 16.41
CA GLY A 619 24.90 18.43 17.75
C GLY A 619 23.78 19.48 17.82
N GLN A 620 23.32 20.02 16.68
CA GLN A 620 22.23 20.99 16.62
C GLN A 620 21.09 20.52 15.71
N SER A 621 21.43 20.07 14.51
CA SER A 621 20.50 19.62 13.46
C SER A 621 21.01 18.36 12.78
N PHE A 622 20.17 17.78 11.93
CA PHE A 622 20.55 16.69 11.05
C PHE A 622 21.01 17.20 9.69
N GLU A 623 22.08 16.60 9.17
CA GLU A 623 22.62 16.86 7.83
C GLU A 623 22.44 15.61 6.99
N ALA A 624 21.65 15.71 5.91
CA ALA A 624 21.39 14.60 5.02
C ALA A 624 22.66 14.14 4.27
N VAL A 625 22.76 12.84 4.04
CA VAL A 625 23.85 12.20 3.29
C VAL A 625 23.42 12.12 1.82
N PRO A 626 23.98 12.94 0.92
CA PRO A 626 23.46 13.07 -0.45
C PRO A 626 23.53 11.77 -1.26
N GLN A 627 24.50 10.89 -0.99
CA GLN A 627 24.67 9.62 -1.71
C GLN A 627 23.60 8.59 -1.36
N LEU A 628 22.94 8.75 -0.20
CA LEU A 628 21.89 7.85 0.28
C LEU A 628 20.53 8.56 0.30
N HIS A 629 20.24 9.37 -0.72
CA HIS A 629 18.93 9.99 -0.89
C HIS A 629 17.94 8.99 -1.52
N ASN A 630 16.66 9.07 -1.16
CA ASN A 630 15.57 8.24 -1.70
C ASN A 630 15.77 6.71 -1.57
N VAL A 631 16.61 6.28 -0.63
CA VAL A 631 16.81 4.88 -0.29
C VAL A 631 16.37 4.64 1.15
N THR A 632 15.65 3.54 1.38
CA THR A 632 15.31 3.10 2.74
C THR A 632 16.44 2.26 3.29
N ILE A 633 17.07 2.70 4.37
CA ILE A 633 18.12 1.96 5.07
C ILE A 633 17.53 1.28 6.31
N TYR A 634 17.76 -0.03 6.43
CA TYR A 634 17.25 -0.86 7.54
C TYR A 634 18.29 -1.09 8.63
N SER A 635 19.58 -1.03 8.30
CA SER A 635 20.64 -1.18 9.29
C SER A 635 21.90 -0.43 8.87
N MET A 636 22.69 -0.03 9.87
CA MET A 636 23.93 0.73 9.69
C MET A 636 24.97 0.24 10.69
N LEU A 637 26.23 0.18 10.26
CA LEU A 637 27.35 -0.19 11.11
C LEU A 637 28.62 0.55 10.70
N GLN A 638 29.42 0.98 11.67
CA GLN A 638 30.78 1.40 11.44
C GLN A 638 31.73 0.26 11.82
N ASP A 639 32.49 -0.23 10.86
CA ASP A 639 33.35 -1.40 11.04
C ASP A 639 34.63 -1.07 11.83
N SER A 640 35.42 -2.11 12.17
CA SER A 640 36.69 -2.02 12.87
C SER A 640 37.73 -1.14 12.16
N HIS A 641 37.66 -1.05 10.83
CA HIS A 641 38.53 -0.24 9.98
C HIS A 641 38.08 1.23 9.88
N GLY A 642 36.87 1.54 10.34
CA GLY A 642 36.29 2.87 10.32
C GLY A 642 35.49 3.20 9.07
N GLU A 643 35.25 2.22 8.18
CA GLU A 643 34.33 2.35 7.05
C GLU A 643 32.88 2.23 7.56
N TYR A 644 31.96 2.91 6.88
CA TYR A 644 30.54 2.90 7.20
C TYR A 644 29.78 2.04 6.22
N TRP A 645 28.89 1.20 6.73
CA TRP A 645 28.11 0.25 5.97
C TRP A 645 26.63 0.49 6.19
N PHE A 646 25.87 0.51 5.09
CA PHE A 646 24.44 0.77 5.07
C PHE A 646 23.75 -0.34 4.29
N SER A 647 22.79 -1.02 4.88
CA SER A 647 22.00 -2.07 4.22
C SER A 647 20.54 -1.65 4.14
N GLY A 648 19.94 -1.80 2.96
CA GLY A 648 18.64 -1.22 2.67
C GLY A 648 17.92 -1.83 1.47
N GLY A 649 16.82 -1.18 1.08
CA GLY A 649 16.14 -1.44 -0.18
C GLY A 649 16.98 -0.90 -1.34
N GLY A 650 17.60 -1.79 -2.11
CA GLY A 650 18.54 -1.45 -3.19
C GLY A 650 19.93 -2.03 -3.04
N GLY A 651 20.23 -2.67 -1.90
CA GLY A 651 21.48 -3.40 -1.66
C GLY A 651 22.25 -2.90 -0.44
N VAL A 652 23.58 -2.85 -0.59
CA VAL A 652 24.52 -2.42 0.46
C VAL A 652 25.37 -1.28 -0.08
N TRP A 653 25.57 -0.24 0.73
CA TRP A 653 26.47 0.87 0.43
C TRP A 653 27.60 0.91 1.45
N ARG A 654 28.79 1.25 0.97
CA ARG A 654 30.00 1.44 1.78
C ARG A 654 30.51 2.85 1.60
N PHE A 655 30.87 3.50 2.70
CA PHE A 655 31.57 4.78 2.70
C PHE A 655 32.92 4.66 3.41
N ASP A 656 33.99 4.94 2.67
CA ASP A 656 35.34 5.06 3.20
C ASP A 656 35.63 6.55 3.49
N PRO A 657 35.62 6.98 4.77
CA PRO A 657 35.86 8.37 5.13
C PRO A 657 37.30 8.82 4.87
N ALA A 658 38.27 7.90 4.83
CA ALA A 658 39.67 8.24 4.58
C ALA A 658 39.91 8.59 3.11
N LYS A 659 39.15 7.98 2.19
CA LYS A 659 39.20 8.25 0.75
C LYS A 659 38.08 9.15 0.24
N ALA A 660 37.09 9.44 1.09
CA ALA A 660 35.82 10.06 0.71
C ALA A 660 35.14 9.34 -0.48
N ASN A 661 35.22 8.00 -0.50
CA ASN A 661 34.72 7.16 -1.58
C ASN A 661 33.45 6.44 -1.15
N TRP A 662 32.53 6.26 -2.11
CA TRP A 662 31.32 5.46 -1.95
C TRP A 662 31.35 4.28 -2.91
N ASP A 663 31.00 3.12 -2.41
CA ASP A 663 30.77 1.92 -3.20
C ASP A 663 29.34 1.43 -2.95
N SER A 664 28.72 0.84 -3.97
CA SER A 664 27.36 0.30 -3.92
C SER A 664 27.35 -1.11 -4.49
N TYR A 665 26.76 -2.03 -3.75
CA TYR A 665 26.63 -3.44 -4.10
C TYR A 665 25.14 -3.79 -4.20
N ALA A 666 24.71 -4.42 -5.28
CA ALA A 666 23.28 -4.66 -5.52
C ALA A 666 23.02 -5.95 -6.32
N GLU A 667 21.82 -6.53 -6.18
CA GLU A 667 21.42 -7.74 -6.92
C GLU A 667 21.63 -7.65 -8.44
N PRO A 668 21.29 -6.54 -9.16
CA PRO A 668 21.49 -6.46 -10.61
C PRO A 668 22.96 -6.51 -11.06
N THR A 669 23.90 -6.26 -10.15
CA THR A 669 25.35 -6.38 -10.44
C THR A 669 25.86 -7.81 -10.26
N GLY A 670 25.04 -8.70 -9.68
CA GLY A 670 25.39 -10.08 -9.35
C GLY A 670 26.13 -10.26 -8.03
N GLU A 671 26.38 -9.17 -7.29
CA GLU A 671 27.16 -9.20 -6.05
C GLU A 671 26.34 -9.65 -4.82
N LEU A 672 25.03 -9.42 -4.84
CA LEU A 672 24.12 -9.76 -3.74
C LEU A 672 22.99 -10.68 -4.20
N PRO A 673 22.48 -11.57 -3.32
CA PRO A 673 21.43 -12.53 -3.68
C PRO A 673 20.01 -11.95 -3.65
N SER A 674 19.84 -10.70 -3.22
CA SER A 674 18.54 -10.06 -2.97
C SER A 674 18.68 -8.54 -3.07
N TYR A 675 17.67 -7.89 -3.63
CA TYR A 675 17.56 -6.44 -3.70
C TYR A 675 17.47 -5.78 -2.32
N THR A 676 16.77 -6.43 -1.38
CA THR A 676 16.57 -5.92 -0.02
C THR A 676 17.53 -6.59 0.95
N MET A 677 18.28 -5.77 1.69
CA MET A 677 19.24 -6.20 2.71
C MET A 677 18.88 -5.58 4.07
N PHE A 678 18.94 -6.38 5.15
CA PHE A 678 18.51 -6.01 6.50
C PHE A 678 19.70 -5.90 7.47
N GLY A 679 19.63 -6.50 8.66
CA GLY A 679 20.64 -6.35 9.71
C GLY A 679 22.08 -6.58 9.23
N VAL A 680 22.99 -5.74 9.72
CA VAL A 680 24.43 -5.88 9.51
C VAL A 680 25.15 -6.13 10.85
N ALA A 681 26.15 -7.01 10.85
CA ALA A 681 27.03 -7.25 11.99
C ALA A 681 28.48 -7.46 11.52
N GLU A 682 29.43 -7.13 12.38
CA GLU A 682 30.85 -7.41 12.21
C GLU A 682 31.30 -8.47 13.21
N ASP A 683 32.13 -9.42 12.78
CA ASP A 683 32.76 -10.38 13.68
C ASP A 683 34.10 -9.90 14.24
N ALA A 684 34.72 -10.71 15.10
CA ALA A 684 36.01 -10.38 15.71
C ALA A 684 37.20 -10.33 14.73
N ASP A 685 37.06 -10.91 13.52
CA ASP A 685 38.09 -10.90 12.49
C ASP A 685 37.87 -9.76 11.47
N GLY A 686 36.85 -8.92 11.66
CA GLY A 686 36.49 -7.80 10.79
C GLY A 686 35.69 -8.20 9.55
N LYS A 687 35.11 -9.40 9.52
CA LYS A 687 34.20 -9.82 8.44
C LYS A 687 32.80 -9.33 8.72
N LEU A 688 32.10 -8.96 7.66
CA LEU A 688 30.75 -8.42 7.75
C LEU A 688 29.72 -9.48 7.36
N TYR A 689 28.56 -9.39 8.00
CA TYR A 689 27.44 -10.30 7.82
C TYR A 689 26.17 -9.50 7.64
N PHE A 690 25.42 -9.79 6.58
CA PHE A 690 24.19 -9.11 6.21
C PHE A 690 23.04 -10.10 6.12
N GLY A 691 21.90 -9.73 6.69
CA GLY A 691 20.64 -10.40 6.45
C GLY A 691 20.07 -10.01 5.10
N SER A 692 19.44 -10.93 4.38
CA SER A 692 18.75 -10.64 3.11
C SER A 692 17.28 -11.04 3.18
N GLU A 693 16.46 -10.57 2.25
CA GLU A 693 15.03 -10.92 2.19
C GLU A 693 14.78 -12.35 1.71
N THR A 694 15.57 -12.88 0.79
CA THR A 694 15.34 -14.20 0.16
C THR A 694 16.61 -15.04 -0.04
N GLY A 695 17.79 -14.48 0.23
CA GLY A 695 19.09 -15.12 -0.02
C GLY A 695 19.70 -15.85 1.17
N GLY A 696 19.19 -15.62 2.39
CA GLY A 696 19.81 -16.10 3.63
C GLY A 696 20.85 -15.11 4.16
N LEU A 697 21.91 -15.64 4.75
CA LEU A 697 22.98 -14.86 5.37
C LEU A 697 24.08 -14.57 4.34
N VAL A 698 24.46 -13.31 4.17
CA VAL A 698 25.52 -12.90 3.25
C VAL A 698 26.74 -12.50 4.05
N ARG A 699 27.90 -13.09 3.76
CA ARG A 699 29.19 -12.74 4.37
C ARG A 699 30.02 -11.91 3.38
N TYR A 700 30.60 -10.81 3.84
CA TYR A 700 31.65 -10.09 3.13
C TYR A 700 33.00 -10.29 3.84
N ASP A 701 34.00 -10.77 3.11
CA ASP A 701 35.32 -11.10 3.67
C ASP A 701 36.41 -10.04 3.46
N GLY A 702 36.01 -8.85 2.98
CA GLY A 702 36.91 -7.78 2.57
C GLY A 702 37.16 -7.73 1.07
N SER A 703 36.74 -8.74 0.31
CA SER A 703 36.89 -8.78 -1.14
C SER A 703 35.65 -9.24 -1.89
N GLU A 704 34.95 -10.26 -1.38
CA GLU A 704 33.80 -10.86 -2.05
C GLU A 704 32.63 -11.08 -1.09
N PHE A 705 31.43 -11.15 -1.68
CA PHE A 705 30.21 -11.54 -0.99
C PHE A 705 29.96 -13.03 -1.20
N LEU A 706 29.78 -13.75 -0.10
CA LEU A 706 29.44 -15.17 -0.08
C LEU A 706 28.08 -15.37 0.57
N THR A 707 27.15 -16.00 -0.16
CA THR A 707 25.80 -16.26 0.33
C THR A 707 25.68 -17.64 0.96
N TRP A 708 25.12 -17.68 2.17
CA TRP A 708 24.78 -18.87 2.94
C TRP A 708 23.26 -18.98 3.08
N PRO A 709 22.60 -19.84 2.29
CA PRO A 709 21.16 -20.03 2.39
C PRO A 709 20.80 -20.77 3.69
N VAL A 710 19.59 -20.57 4.19
CA VAL A 710 19.02 -21.40 5.26
C VAL A 710 18.51 -22.69 4.59
N PRO A 711 19.18 -23.85 4.72
CA PRO A 711 18.75 -25.10 4.08
C PRO A 711 17.34 -25.49 4.52
N ASN A 712 16.61 -26.23 3.69
CA ASN A 712 15.28 -26.73 4.02
C ASN A 712 14.26 -25.62 4.36
N VAL A 713 14.49 -24.42 3.87
CA VAL A 713 13.54 -23.31 3.89
C VAL A 713 13.39 -22.86 2.43
N PRO A 714 12.17 -22.58 1.96
CA PRO A 714 11.98 -22.07 0.62
C PRO A 714 12.73 -20.76 0.40
N SER A 715 13.23 -20.56 -0.81
CA SER A 715 13.90 -19.29 -1.18
C SER A 715 12.93 -18.12 -1.24
N GLN A 716 11.63 -18.38 -1.39
CA GLN A 716 10.59 -17.36 -1.54
C GLN A 716 9.60 -17.34 -0.37
N ALA A 717 9.06 -16.14 -0.08
CA ALA A 717 8.05 -15.93 0.96
C ALA A 717 6.60 -16.11 0.45
N ALA A 718 6.38 -16.11 -0.87
CA ALA A 718 5.05 -16.15 -1.48
C ALA A 718 4.99 -17.08 -2.70
N PHE A 719 4.11 -18.06 -2.62
CA PHE A 719 3.83 -19.02 -3.69
C PHE A 719 2.44 -18.80 -4.26
N GLY A 720 2.33 -18.79 -5.59
CA GLY A 720 1.05 -18.73 -6.28
C GLY A 720 0.42 -20.10 -6.46
N HIS A 721 1.23 -21.12 -6.74
CA HIS A 721 0.74 -22.47 -7.05
C HIS A 721 1.69 -23.55 -6.52
N ILE A 722 1.14 -24.73 -6.24
CA ILE A 722 1.89 -25.94 -5.86
C ILE A 722 1.58 -27.02 -6.90
N LEU A 723 2.61 -27.56 -7.53
CA LEU A 723 2.53 -28.65 -8.49
C LEU A 723 3.09 -29.93 -7.86
N SER A 724 2.44 -31.06 -8.11
CA SER A 724 2.99 -32.36 -7.74
C SER A 724 3.64 -32.99 -8.97
N ALA A 725 4.93 -33.30 -8.88
CA ALA A 725 5.64 -34.02 -9.92
C ALA A 725 5.36 -35.53 -9.78
N PRO A 726 5.38 -36.31 -10.89
CA PRO A 726 5.24 -37.77 -10.83
C PRO A 726 6.32 -38.47 -9.96
N SER A 727 7.46 -37.80 -9.72
CA SER A 727 8.50 -38.25 -8.79
C SER A 727 8.05 -38.26 -7.32
N GLY A 728 6.94 -37.59 -6.99
CA GLY A 728 6.48 -37.35 -5.62
C GLY A 728 6.97 -36.04 -5.01
N GLU A 729 7.80 -35.29 -5.74
CA GLU A 729 8.28 -33.96 -5.32
C GLU A 729 7.18 -32.91 -5.50
N LEU A 730 7.12 -31.94 -4.59
CA LEU A 730 6.23 -30.79 -4.69
C LEU A 730 7.01 -29.58 -5.19
N TRP A 731 6.49 -28.91 -6.21
CA TRP A 731 7.08 -27.71 -6.80
C TRP A 731 6.22 -26.51 -6.42
N PHE A 732 6.83 -25.57 -5.72
CA PHE A 732 6.22 -24.34 -5.26
C PHE A 732 6.62 -23.22 -6.22
N VAL A 733 5.63 -22.65 -6.90
CA VAL A 733 5.80 -21.65 -7.95
C VAL A 733 5.61 -20.26 -7.35
N GLN A 734 6.57 -19.36 -7.55
CA GLN A 734 6.47 -17.99 -7.06
C GLN A 734 5.21 -17.28 -7.59
N LEU A 735 4.59 -16.49 -6.74
CA LEU A 735 3.49 -15.61 -7.16
C LEU A 735 4.05 -14.53 -8.12
N TYR A 736 3.72 -14.63 -9.41
CA TYR A 736 4.12 -13.71 -10.50
C TYR A 736 5.60 -13.71 -10.91
N GLY A 737 6.34 -14.81 -10.70
CA GLY A 737 7.76 -14.94 -11.09
C GLY A 737 8.08 -16.22 -11.85
N ASP A 738 9.34 -16.36 -12.24
CA ASP A 738 9.94 -17.54 -12.92
C ASP A 738 10.80 -18.41 -11.97
N ASN A 739 10.93 -18.01 -10.70
CA ASN A 739 11.64 -18.77 -9.67
C ASN A 739 10.76 -19.87 -9.07
N LEU A 740 11.39 -21.01 -8.76
CA LEU A 740 10.72 -22.22 -8.27
C LEU A 740 11.47 -22.82 -7.10
N ASP A 741 10.73 -23.32 -6.13
CA ASP A 741 11.28 -24.12 -5.04
C ASP A 741 10.72 -25.54 -5.12
N ARG A 742 11.57 -26.55 -4.91
CA ARG A 742 11.15 -27.95 -4.87
C ARG A 742 11.29 -28.52 -3.47
N LEU A 743 10.25 -29.18 -2.99
CA LEU A 743 10.22 -29.92 -1.72
C LEU A 743 10.18 -31.43 -2.03
N ASP A 744 11.15 -32.17 -1.50
CA ASP A 744 11.05 -33.63 -1.36
C ASP A 744 10.34 -33.95 -0.03
N PRO A 745 9.08 -34.43 -0.06
CA PRO A 745 8.33 -34.69 1.16
C PRO A 745 8.90 -35.82 2.04
N SER A 746 9.75 -36.69 1.48
CA SER A 746 10.33 -37.82 2.22
C SER A 746 11.50 -37.41 3.11
N SER A 747 12.24 -36.39 2.69
CA SER A 747 13.41 -35.85 3.39
C SER A 747 13.17 -34.45 3.97
N GLU A 748 12.00 -33.86 3.70
CA GLU A 748 11.65 -32.46 4.00
C GLU A 748 12.69 -31.44 3.48
N THR A 749 13.38 -31.81 2.38
CA THR A 749 14.45 -30.99 1.81
C THR A 749 13.90 -30.04 0.76
N TRP A 750 14.22 -28.76 0.91
CA TRP A 750 13.93 -27.73 -0.09
C TRP A 750 15.13 -27.53 -1.01
N SER A 751 14.88 -27.36 -2.30
CA SER A 751 15.89 -27.08 -3.34
C SER A 751 15.41 -25.94 -4.23
N PRO A 752 16.13 -24.80 -4.28
CA PRO A 752 15.80 -23.75 -5.23
C PRO A 752 16.15 -24.22 -6.64
N LEU A 753 15.26 -23.94 -7.60
CA LEU A 753 15.51 -24.15 -9.01
C LEU A 753 15.56 -22.77 -9.69
N MET A 754 16.75 -22.36 -10.10
CA MET A 754 16.94 -21.13 -10.89
C MET A 754 16.94 -21.45 -12.38
N GLY A 755 16.31 -20.57 -13.16
CA GLY A 755 16.52 -20.48 -14.60
C GLY A 755 15.76 -21.52 -15.42
N LEU A 756 14.44 -21.36 -15.53
CA LEU A 756 13.73 -21.88 -16.69
C LEU A 756 14.30 -21.24 -17.97
N PRO A 757 14.25 -21.94 -19.12
CA PRO A 757 14.76 -21.40 -20.40
C PRO A 757 13.99 -20.18 -20.92
N CYS A 758 12.93 -19.77 -20.21
CA CYS A 758 12.04 -18.66 -20.50
C CYS A 758 11.57 -18.02 -19.20
N SER A 759 11.04 -16.79 -19.26
CA SER A 759 10.26 -16.17 -18.18
C SER A 759 8.84 -16.77 -18.15
N CYS A 760 8.77 -18.08 -17.99
CA CYS A 760 7.58 -18.89 -18.11
C CYS A 760 7.12 -19.37 -16.73
N VAL A 761 5.80 -19.50 -16.55
CA VAL A 761 5.16 -19.93 -15.29
C VAL A 761 4.84 -21.41 -15.42
N PRO A 762 5.38 -22.29 -14.56
CA PRO A 762 5.01 -23.70 -14.50
C PRO A 762 3.53 -23.89 -14.22
N LEU A 763 2.87 -24.71 -15.04
CA LEU A 763 1.42 -24.93 -14.96
C LEU A 763 1.08 -26.35 -14.53
N ALA A 764 1.74 -27.37 -15.08
CA ALA A 764 1.47 -28.76 -14.75
C ALA A 764 2.56 -29.73 -15.21
N PHE A 765 2.67 -30.89 -14.57
CA PHE A 765 3.43 -32.03 -15.08
C PHE A 765 2.51 -33.01 -15.81
N ASP A 766 2.95 -33.53 -16.96
CA ASP A 766 2.31 -34.69 -17.57
C ASP A 766 2.72 -36.00 -16.87
N SER A 767 2.04 -37.09 -17.23
CA SER A 767 2.31 -38.42 -16.66
C SER A 767 3.70 -38.98 -16.99
N GLY A 768 4.38 -38.41 -17.99
CA GLY A 768 5.77 -38.72 -18.35
C GLY A 768 6.81 -37.92 -17.57
N GLY A 769 6.39 -36.94 -16.75
CA GLY A 769 7.27 -36.06 -15.99
C GLY A 769 7.73 -34.81 -16.76
N SER A 770 7.15 -34.51 -17.92
CA SER A 770 7.44 -33.27 -18.64
C SER A 770 6.67 -32.10 -18.03
N LEU A 771 7.32 -30.95 -17.92
CA LEU A 771 6.73 -29.71 -17.41
C LEU A 771 6.10 -28.91 -18.54
N TRP A 772 4.84 -28.54 -18.37
CA TRP A 772 4.13 -27.59 -19.21
C TRP A 772 4.13 -26.21 -18.53
N ALA A 773 4.64 -25.19 -19.21
CA ALA A 773 4.81 -23.84 -18.67
C ALA A 773 4.28 -22.78 -19.65
N GLY A 774 3.50 -21.82 -19.15
CA GLY A 774 2.94 -20.72 -19.95
C GLY A 774 3.89 -19.53 -20.00
N GLU A 775 3.96 -18.84 -21.13
CA GLU A 775 4.74 -17.60 -21.28
C GLU A 775 3.80 -16.42 -21.60
N TYR A 776 4.04 -15.27 -20.97
CA TYR A 776 3.19 -14.09 -21.13
C TYR A 776 3.23 -13.59 -22.59
N ASN A 777 2.07 -13.49 -23.22
CA ASN A 777 1.89 -13.12 -24.64
C ASN A 777 2.72 -13.94 -25.64
N ALA A 778 3.19 -15.13 -25.25
CA ALA A 778 4.22 -15.85 -26.00
C ALA A 778 3.95 -17.35 -26.14
N GLY A 779 2.79 -17.81 -25.64
CA GLY A 779 2.27 -19.16 -25.85
C GLY A 779 2.61 -20.13 -24.71
N LEU A 780 2.93 -21.37 -25.08
CA LEU A 780 3.14 -22.49 -24.15
C LEU A 780 4.45 -23.20 -24.46
N TRP A 781 5.13 -23.64 -23.41
CA TRP A 781 6.34 -24.44 -23.46
C TRP A 781 6.10 -25.83 -22.89
N LEU A 782 6.72 -26.81 -23.52
CA LEU A 782 6.92 -28.14 -22.99
C LEU A 782 8.41 -28.34 -22.73
N ILE A 783 8.76 -28.62 -21.49
CA ILE A 783 10.12 -28.93 -21.05
C ILE A 783 10.11 -30.40 -20.66
N ALA A 784 10.69 -31.24 -21.50
CA ALA A 784 10.76 -32.68 -21.28
C ALA A 784 11.69 -33.02 -20.09
N ALA A 785 11.56 -34.23 -19.55
CA ALA A 785 12.40 -34.70 -18.44
C ALA A 785 13.91 -34.75 -18.76
N ASP A 786 14.28 -34.74 -20.04
CA ASP A 786 15.68 -34.63 -20.52
C ASP A 786 16.14 -33.18 -20.77
N ASN A 787 15.33 -32.20 -20.34
CA ASN A 787 15.47 -30.76 -20.57
C ASN A 787 15.35 -30.30 -22.02
N SER A 788 14.92 -31.16 -22.95
CA SER A 788 14.58 -30.69 -24.30
C SER A 788 13.31 -29.83 -24.28
N THR A 789 13.32 -28.73 -25.02
CA THR A 789 12.23 -27.74 -25.00
C THR A 789 11.48 -27.71 -26.33
N THR A 790 10.15 -27.73 -26.28
CA THR A 790 9.27 -27.49 -27.42
C THR A 790 8.39 -26.27 -27.14
N ARG A 791 8.33 -25.33 -28.08
CA ARG A 791 7.49 -24.13 -27.99
C ARG A 791 6.27 -24.25 -28.89
N PHE A 792 5.11 -23.92 -28.35
CA PHE A 792 3.84 -23.76 -29.05
C PHE A 792 3.50 -22.26 -29.06
N ALA A 793 3.75 -21.60 -30.19
CA ALA A 793 3.45 -20.20 -30.42
C ALA A 793 2.49 -20.05 -31.62
N ALA A 794 2.26 -18.81 -32.07
CA ALA A 794 1.33 -18.51 -33.16
C ALA A 794 1.68 -19.28 -34.44
N GLU A 795 2.97 -19.49 -34.72
CA GLU A 795 3.45 -20.24 -35.88
C GLU A 795 3.12 -21.73 -35.82
N GLN A 796 2.86 -22.27 -34.62
CA GLN A 796 2.45 -23.65 -34.39
C GLN A 796 0.92 -23.80 -34.21
N GLY A 797 0.15 -22.73 -34.40
CA GLY A 797 -1.31 -22.74 -34.38
C GLY A 797 -1.96 -22.26 -33.08
N MET A 798 -1.17 -21.76 -32.11
CA MET A 798 -1.74 -21.09 -30.93
C MET A 798 -2.35 -19.72 -31.31
N PRO A 799 -3.28 -19.16 -30.53
CA PRO A 799 -3.72 -17.79 -30.73
C PRO A 799 -2.55 -16.80 -30.58
N SER A 800 -2.51 -15.78 -31.44
CA SER A 800 -1.48 -14.73 -31.39
C SER A 800 -1.55 -13.94 -30.08
N GLU A 801 -0.40 -13.66 -29.48
CA GLU A 801 -0.26 -12.93 -28.20
C GLU A 801 -1.06 -13.57 -27.05
N ALA A 802 -1.34 -14.87 -27.11
CA ALA A 802 -2.04 -15.57 -26.03
C ALA A 802 -1.16 -15.71 -24.78
N THR A 803 -1.71 -15.36 -23.64
CA THR A 803 -1.13 -15.65 -22.32
C THR A 803 -1.75 -16.94 -21.78
N VAL A 804 -0.99 -18.03 -21.84
CA VAL A 804 -1.44 -19.33 -21.34
C VAL A 804 -1.23 -19.40 -19.83
N ARG A 805 -2.30 -19.70 -19.08
CA ARG A 805 -2.26 -19.74 -17.61
C ARG A 805 -2.71 -21.08 -17.04
N LEU A 806 -3.26 -21.96 -17.88
CA LEU A 806 -3.87 -23.21 -17.44
C LEU A 806 -3.51 -24.32 -18.40
N VAL A 807 -3.20 -25.49 -17.85
CA VAL A 807 -3.02 -26.73 -18.61
C VAL A 807 -3.82 -27.83 -17.93
N ALA A 808 -4.58 -28.58 -18.72
CA ALA A 808 -5.27 -29.78 -18.27
C ALA A 808 -5.03 -30.93 -19.25
N PHE A 809 -4.97 -32.15 -18.72
CA PHE A 809 -4.76 -33.37 -19.50
C PHE A 809 -6.09 -34.10 -19.67
N ALA A 810 -6.57 -34.21 -20.89
CA ALA A 810 -7.79 -34.92 -21.20
C ALA A 810 -7.54 -36.45 -21.20
N PRO A 811 -8.55 -37.28 -20.90
CA PRO A 811 -8.40 -38.74 -20.84
C PRO A 811 -8.04 -39.40 -22.18
N ASP A 812 -8.28 -38.70 -23.30
CA ASP A 812 -7.87 -39.15 -24.65
C ASP A 812 -6.39 -38.86 -24.96
N GLY A 813 -5.64 -38.30 -24.00
CA GLY A 813 -4.23 -37.94 -24.13
C GLY A 813 -3.99 -36.57 -24.76
N SER A 814 -5.03 -35.79 -25.07
CA SER A 814 -4.87 -34.41 -25.52
C SER A 814 -4.55 -33.46 -24.36
N VAL A 815 -3.78 -32.42 -24.65
CA VAL A 815 -3.41 -31.37 -23.69
C VAL A 815 -4.21 -30.12 -24.02
N TRP A 816 -4.93 -29.60 -23.04
CA TRP A 816 -5.77 -28.43 -23.18
C TRP A 816 -5.10 -27.25 -22.50
N ALA A 817 -4.72 -26.24 -23.29
CA ALA A 817 -4.04 -25.04 -22.83
C ALA A 817 -5.02 -23.85 -22.85
N GLY A 818 -5.39 -23.38 -21.66
CA GLY A 818 -6.31 -22.26 -21.47
C GLY A 818 -5.57 -20.93 -21.46
N SER A 819 -6.06 -19.98 -22.25
CA SER A 819 -5.50 -18.64 -22.37
C SER A 819 -6.57 -17.56 -22.22
N ASP A 820 -6.16 -16.30 -22.29
CA ASP A 820 -7.07 -15.16 -22.43
C ASP A 820 -7.75 -15.07 -23.82
N LYS A 821 -7.42 -15.99 -24.74
CA LYS A 821 -7.91 -16.03 -26.14
C LYS A 821 -8.56 -17.38 -26.51
N GLY A 822 -9.04 -18.13 -25.52
CA GLY A 822 -9.66 -19.43 -25.70
C GLY A 822 -8.74 -20.60 -25.30
N VAL A 823 -9.13 -21.81 -25.72
CA VAL A 823 -8.42 -23.07 -25.42
C VAL A 823 -7.75 -23.62 -26.66
N ALA A 824 -6.43 -23.82 -26.60
CA ALA A 824 -5.71 -24.59 -27.60
C ALA A 824 -5.62 -26.05 -27.18
N VAL A 825 -6.01 -26.97 -28.07
CA VAL A 825 -5.90 -28.41 -27.86
C VAL A 825 -4.67 -28.90 -28.60
N ILE A 826 -3.78 -29.58 -27.89
CA ILE A 826 -2.54 -30.14 -28.41
C ILE A 826 -2.68 -31.66 -28.41
N GLN A 827 -2.52 -32.26 -29.59
CA GLN A 827 -2.58 -33.70 -29.79
C GLN A 827 -1.43 -34.14 -30.68
N ASN A 828 -0.73 -35.22 -30.31
CA ASN A 828 0.45 -35.72 -31.02
C ASN A 828 1.53 -34.63 -31.26
N GLY A 829 1.74 -33.76 -30.26
CA GLY A 829 2.76 -32.70 -30.30
C GLY A 829 2.46 -31.54 -31.25
N LYS A 830 1.21 -31.37 -31.69
CA LYS A 830 0.78 -30.24 -32.53
C LYS A 830 -0.52 -29.65 -32.00
N VAL A 831 -0.71 -28.34 -32.18
CA VAL A 831 -2.02 -27.72 -31.95
C VAL A 831 -2.99 -28.28 -32.99
N SER A 832 -3.97 -29.04 -32.53
CA SER A 832 -4.97 -29.70 -33.37
C SER A 832 -6.23 -28.85 -33.55
N GLU A 833 -6.59 -28.08 -32.53
CA GLU A 833 -7.83 -27.27 -32.51
C GLU A 833 -7.62 -26.05 -31.61
N VAL A 834 -8.26 -24.92 -31.96
CA VAL A 834 -8.41 -23.75 -31.09
C VAL A 834 -9.90 -23.48 -30.89
N ILE A 835 -10.33 -23.57 -29.64
CA ILE A 835 -11.71 -23.51 -29.20
C ILE A 835 -11.93 -22.12 -28.60
N THR A 836 -12.83 -21.35 -29.20
CA THR A 836 -13.22 -19.99 -28.77
C THR A 836 -14.74 -19.89 -28.67
N ALA A 837 -15.23 -18.79 -28.11
CA ALA A 837 -16.65 -18.43 -28.14
C ALA A 837 -17.18 -18.39 -29.58
N ALA A 838 -16.35 -17.92 -30.53
CA ALA A 838 -16.72 -17.83 -31.94
C ALA A 838 -16.65 -19.18 -32.70
N SER A 839 -15.72 -20.08 -32.36
CA SER A 839 -15.51 -21.34 -33.12
C SER A 839 -16.31 -22.52 -32.57
N ALA A 840 -16.62 -22.55 -31.28
CA ALA A 840 -17.23 -23.70 -30.60
C ALA A 840 -18.28 -23.33 -29.54
N GLY A 841 -18.59 -22.04 -29.40
CA GLY A 841 -19.64 -21.55 -28.49
C GLY A 841 -19.25 -21.54 -27.02
N LEU A 842 -17.95 -21.55 -26.66
CA LEU A 842 -17.54 -21.31 -25.27
C LEU A 842 -18.29 -20.11 -24.71
N ALA A 843 -18.63 -20.19 -23.41
CA ALA A 843 -19.36 -19.12 -22.75
C ALA A 843 -18.60 -17.78 -22.76
N GLY A 844 -17.26 -17.82 -22.92
CA GLY A 844 -16.39 -16.69 -23.19
C GLY A 844 -14.98 -17.13 -23.59
N ASP A 845 -14.13 -16.18 -23.99
CA ASP A 845 -12.78 -16.46 -24.49
C ASP A 845 -11.70 -16.40 -23.38
N GLY A 846 -11.99 -15.71 -22.26
CA GLY A 846 -11.06 -15.63 -21.13
C GLY A 846 -11.13 -16.89 -20.27
N ILE A 847 -10.16 -17.80 -20.40
CA ILE A 847 -10.18 -19.08 -19.69
C ILE A 847 -9.62 -18.92 -18.27
N ASN A 848 -10.47 -19.16 -17.28
CA ASN A 848 -10.16 -19.01 -15.85
C ASN A 848 -10.06 -20.35 -15.11
N ALA A 849 -10.62 -21.43 -15.68
CA ALA A 849 -10.46 -22.77 -15.14
C ALA A 849 -10.50 -23.83 -16.24
N LEU A 850 -9.70 -24.88 -16.08
CA LEU A 850 -9.77 -26.08 -16.90
C LEU A 850 -9.80 -27.30 -15.98
N PHE A 851 -10.68 -28.25 -16.28
CA PHE A 851 -10.79 -29.47 -15.51
C PHE A 851 -11.19 -30.66 -16.39
N ALA A 852 -10.42 -31.74 -16.29
CA ALA A 852 -10.76 -33.02 -16.91
C ALA A 852 -11.59 -33.85 -15.93
N GLY A 853 -12.87 -34.06 -16.26
CA GLY A 853 -13.79 -34.89 -15.50
C GLY A 853 -13.45 -36.37 -15.61
N ALA A 854 -13.67 -37.11 -14.52
CA ALA A 854 -13.47 -38.56 -14.48
C ALA A 854 -14.36 -39.34 -15.47
N ASP A 855 -15.46 -38.72 -15.93
CA ASP A 855 -16.37 -39.26 -16.94
C ASP A 855 -15.88 -39.05 -18.38
N GLY A 856 -14.71 -38.44 -18.58
CA GLY A 856 -14.17 -38.11 -19.89
C GLY A 856 -14.57 -36.73 -20.41
N SER A 857 -15.35 -35.95 -19.65
CA SER A 857 -15.75 -34.60 -20.06
C SER A 857 -14.66 -33.58 -19.76
N MET A 858 -14.54 -32.55 -20.61
CA MET A 858 -13.68 -31.39 -20.35
C MET A 858 -14.54 -30.21 -19.92
N TRP A 859 -14.22 -29.65 -18.76
CA TRP A 859 -14.87 -28.46 -18.22
C TRP A 859 -13.97 -27.25 -18.39
N VAL A 860 -14.57 -26.16 -18.85
CA VAL A 860 -13.92 -24.90 -19.15
C VAL A 860 -14.66 -23.79 -18.43
N GLY A 861 -14.03 -23.21 -17.41
CA GLY A 861 -14.51 -21.99 -16.77
C GLY A 861 -14.01 -20.78 -17.54
N THR A 862 -14.93 -19.89 -17.90
CA THR A 862 -14.66 -18.70 -18.72
C THR A 862 -15.18 -17.46 -18.00
N ASP A 863 -14.77 -16.28 -18.46
CA ASP A 863 -15.32 -14.98 -18.08
C ASP A 863 -16.85 -14.85 -18.32
N GLY A 864 -17.41 -15.63 -19.25
CA GLY A 864 -18.86 -15.65 -19.54
C GLY A 864 -19.67 -16.78 -18.89
N GLY A 865 -19.04 -17.66 -18.09
CA GLY A 865 -19.68 -18.82 -17.46
C GLY A 865 -18.89 -20.12 -17.64
N ALA A 866 -19.53 -21.28 -17.44
CA ALA A 866 -18.89 -22.58 -17.62
C ALA A 866 -19.33 -23.25 -18.93
N SER A 867 -18.44 -24.00 -19.56
CA SER A 867 -18.73 -24.84 -20.71
C SER A 867 -18.20 -26.25 -20.46
N ARG A 868 -18.94 -27.28 -20.87
CA ARG A 868 -18.56 -28.68 -20.75
C ARG A 868 -18.57 -29.32 -22.14
N ARG A 869 -17.45 -29.90 -22.54
CA ARG A 869 -17.36 -30.81 -23.69
C ARG A 869 -17.54 -32.23 -23.19
N THR A 870 -18.62 -32.89 -23.57
CA THR A 870 -18.88 -34.29 -23.23
C THR A 870 -17.95 -35.22 -24.01
N PRO A 871 -17.76 -36.50 -23.59
CA PRO A 871 -16.87 -37.44 -24.26
C PRO A 871 -17.22 -37.73 -25.72
N ASP A 872 -18.50 -37.56 -26.10
CA ASP A 872 -19.00 -37.68 -27.47
C ASP A 872 -18.80 -36.40 -28.30
N GLY A 873 -18.13 -35.39 -27.74
CA GLY A 873 -17.74 -34.14 -28.41
C GLY A 873 -18.80 -33.04 -28.42
N ARG A 874 -19.95 -33.23 -27.75
CA ARG A 874 -20.99 -32.20 -27.64
C ARG A 874 -20.63 -31.14 -26.60
N TRP A 875 -21.10 -29.92 -26.81
CA TRP A 875 -20.93 -28.81 -25.87
C TRP A 875 -22.21 -28.51 -25.09
N GLU A 876 -22.06 -28.32 -23.79
CA GLU A 876 -23.08 -27.86 -22.86
C GLU A 876 -22.59 -26.55 -22.23
N HIS A 877 -23.43 -25.51 -22.18
CA HIS A 877 -23.04 -24.18 -21.69
C HIS A 877 -23.90 -23.75 -20.50
N TYR A 878 -23.25 -23.21 -19.48
CA TYR A 878 -23.84 -22.77 -18.22
C TYR A 878 -23.48 -21.30 -18.01
N GLY A 879 -24.33 -20.41 -18.50
CA GLY A 879 -24.15 -18.96 -18.38
C GLY A 879 -24.54 -18.42 -17.00
N LEU A 880 -24.24 -17.14 -16.77
CA LEU A 880 -24.64 -16.41 -15.56
C LEU A 880 -26.18 -16.44 -15.38
N GLY A 881 -26.66 -17.07 -14.31
CA GLY A 881 -28.10 -17.22 -14.00
C GLY A 881 -28.72 -18.58 -14.36
N SER A 882 -27.92 -19.54 -14.84
CA SER A 882 -28.34 -20.95 -14.93
C SER A 882 -28.67 -21.50 -13.52
N PRO A 883 -29.69 -22.37 -13.35
CA PRO A 883 -29.98 -23.03 -12.08
C PRO A 883 -28.93 -24.09 -11.66
N PHE A 884 -27.81 -24.17 -12.40
CA PHE A 884 -26.65 -25.02 -12.14
C PHE A 884 -25.48 -24.17 -11.67
#